data_AF-A0A9D1R7Y7-F1
#
_entry.id   AF-A0A9D1R7Y7-F1
#
_cell.length_a   1.000
_cell.length_b   1.000
_cell.length_c   1.000
_cell.angle_alpha   90.00
_cell.angle_beta   90.00
_cell.angle_gamma   90.00
#
_symmetry.space_group_name_H-M   'P 1'
#
loop_
_entity.id
_entity.type
_entity.pdbx_description
1 polymer ?
#
loop_
_entity_poly.entity_id
_entity_poly.type
_entity_poly.pdbx_seq_one_letter_code
_entity_poly.pdbx_strand_id
1 'polypeptide(L)'
;MRKKWFRKGMSLCLAAAMALGLTACGGADKVSADPSLAKQYVYSCQDIEIPQIGDSFDIQRGYFSDGKIYLLANVYNWNDTGSSQELRLISLNEDGTGLQEIELQTSAAGSGAAGQEGEAQEETPDEEAGQNQEETGDNDLTIQPRAEAAQEETDAETDVEADVVESEEIEDMPMVTPEPLASSVYEYTGYANYTFTGDGMLYAVKTYSYEDYSDPENVVSRQENSLCKWDMAGTLLGEYPLETIDYQQEYAYISSLVPLSDGGMGVLYTGDGVQMSTVDAQGNVSERKQLSDSTSVLQNASNFMVKPDGVIVVTYYDESDWSKMYIATYDPNTDTLSEGVQMPESFSTGGYNSMTAGTTTDLIVTTSNGVYSYNIGDTEPTQMMSFVNSDMNISSMSSVIVLDDTRFVGLYYDSINYDSNVGIFTKVDPEDIPDKKVLVLAANYVNSDVRQRVVDFNKSSDQYRIVLREYQSYATTEDYNAGYTQLNNDIISGNMPDILVVDANTPVENYISKGLIADVGSLIESDEELSQTEFMQNVFEAYSIEGKLYQVIPYFNVMTLAGKKSIVGDRTSWTMAEFEELEASLPEGTAMIGELTRSSFMNMMMRYCGTDFVDVSTGKCNFDSQNFIDILEFANELPENLPDDYYNDDYWNNYESQYRENRTVLMYCYISSVRSMNYTINGSFGEEISFIGFPTESGNGSSIDIGNSFALSARSENLEGAWEFVRYYLTDEYQETVEYGLPISSDIFTQKAQEALNKPYYLDENGNKVEYSETFYMNGENIELEPMTQEQIDQVVEFIRSVNTRSYYNQDISKILEEEVEAYFTGQKSAKEVAQVIQSRAQIYVSENR
;
A
#
# COMPACT_ATOMS: atom_id res chain seq x y z
N MET A 1 -23.02 -36.96 -23.32
CA MET A 1 -23.77 -35.69 -23.52
C MET A 1 -24.56 -35.19 -22.30
N ARG A 2 -25.12 -36.05 -21.42
CA ARG A 2 -25.86 -35.58 -20.21
C ARG A 2 -25.03 -35.03 -19.04
N LYS A 3 -23.74 -35.35 -18.92
CA LYS A 3 -22.86 -34.85 -17.83
C LYS A 3 -22.31 -33.42 -18.04
N LYS A 4 -22.17 -32.94 -19.28
CA LYS A 4 -21.69 -31.56 -19.57
C LYS A 4 -22.75 -30.49 -19.28
N TRP A 5 -24.04 -30.82 -19.40
CA TRP A 5 -25.13 -29.89 -19.09
C TRP A 5 -25.39 -29.74 -17.59
N PHE A 6 -25.07 -30.76 -16.79
CA PHE A 6 -25.24 -30.70 -15.34
C PHE A 6 -24.18 -29.80 -14.68
N ARG A 7 -22.94 -29.75 -15.21
CA ARG A 7 -21.88 -28.85 -14.73
C ARG A 7 -22.13 -27.38 -15.11
N LYS A 8 -22.61 -27.10 -16.33
CA LYS A 8 -23.00 -25.73 -16.74
C LYS A 8 -24.24 -25.21 -16.00
N GLY A 9 -25.14 -26.09 -15.55
CA GLY A 9 -26.29 -25.70 -14.74
C GLY A 9 -25.93 -25.36 -13.28
N MET A 10 -24.84 -25.92 -12.75
CA MET A 10 -24.42 -25.71 -11.37
C MET A 10 -23.60 -24.41 -11.20
N SER A 11 -22.77 -24.06 -12.19
CA SER A 11 -22.05 -22.77 -12.19
C SER A 11 -23.00 -21.57 -12.38
N LEU A 12 -24.05 -21.71 -13.20
CA LEU A 12 -25.10 -20.71 -13.34
C LEU A 12 -25.98 -20.57 -12.08
N CYS A 13 -26.16 -21.63 -11.29
CA CYS A 13 -26.88 -21.55 -10.02
C CYS A 13 -26.05 -20.95 -8.89
N LEU A 14 -24.71 -21.05 -8.92
CA LEU A 14 -23.82 -20.39 -7.96
C LEU A 14 -23.61 -18.91 -8.29
N ALA A 15 -23.43 -18.54 -9.56
CA ALA A 15 -23.37 -17.14 -9.97
C ALA A 15 -24.71 -16.41 -9.74
N ALA A 16 -25.84 -17.09 -9.97
CA ALA A 16 -27.15 -16.57 -9.62
C ALA A 16 -27.38 -16.53 -8.09
N ALA A 17 -26.77 -17.41 -7.29
CA ALA A 17 -26.89 -17.35 -5.83
C ALA A 17 -26.10 -16.16 -5.22
N MET A 18 -24.98 -15.76 -5.83
CA MET A 18 -24.27 -14.54 -5.43
C MET A 18 -25.07 -13.27 -5.79
N ALA A 19 -25.74 -13.25 -6.95
CA ALA A 19 -26.64 -12.15 -7.31
C ALA A 19 -27.99 -12.15 -6.56
N LEU A 20 -28.50 -13.32 -6.17
CA LEU A 20 -29.81 -13.48 -5.51
C LEU A 20 -29.74 -13.48 -3.97
N GLY A 21 -28.57 -13.72 -3.37
CA GLY A 21 -28.35 -13.52 -1.93
C GLY A 21 -28.29 -12.04 -1.52
N LEU A 22 -28.10 -11.14 -2.49
CA LEU A 22 -27.94 -9.69 -2.28
C LEU A 22 -29.21 -8.88 -2.60
N THR A 23 -30.28 -9.50 -3.09
CA THR A 23 -31.59 -8.85 -3.25
C THR A 23 -32.59 -9.43 -2.26
N ALA A 24 -32.42 -9.13 -0.97
CA ALA A 24 -33.53 -9.25 -0.03
C ALA A 24 -34.60 -8.24 -0.43
N CYS A 25 -35.68 -8.73 -1.04
CA CYS A 25 -36.81 -7.91 -1.47
C CYS A 25 -37.38 -7.12 -0.29
N GLY A 26 -37.53 -5.81 -0.51
CA GLY A 26 -38.03 -4.83 0.46
C GLY A 26 -39.25 -5.27 1.26
N GLY A 27 -39.02 -5.48 2.55
CA GLY A 27 -40.01 -5.44 3.62
C GLY A 27 -39.36 -4.69 4.79
N ALA A 28 -40.09 -3.79 5.43
CA ALA A 28 -39.59 -2.94 6.53
C ALA A 28 -39.32 -3.69 7.85
N ASP A 29 -39.10 -5.01 7.79
CA ASP A 29 -38.83 -5.87 8.92
C ASP A 29 -37.32 -6.18 8.98
N LYS A 30 -36.81 -6.35 10.19
CA LYS A 30 -35.40 -6.60 10.52
C LYS A 30 -34.73 -7.55 9.51
N VAL A 31 -33.62 -7.12 8.91
CA VAL A 31 -32.87 -7.89 7.92
C VAL A 31 -31.71 -8.58 8.64
N SER A 32 -31.82 -9.90 8.84
CA SER A 32 -30.69 -10.72 9.32
C SER A 32 -29.78 -11.07 8.15
N ALA A 33 -28.46 -10.98 8.33
CA ALA A 33 -27.51 -11.52 7.36
C ALA A 33 -27.71 -13.03 7.16
N ASP A 34 -27.55 -13.52 5.93
CA ASP A 34 -27.60 -14.95 5.64
C ASP A 34 -26.43 -15.67 6.36
N PRO A 35 -26.69 -16.58 7.31
CA PRO A 35 -25.65 -17.31 8.03
C PRO A 35 -24.70 -18.09 7.10
N SER A 36 -25.13 -18.40 5.87
CA SER A 36 -24.31 -19.11 4.89
C SER A 36 -23.07 -18.31 4.47
N LEU A 37 -23.10 -16.97 4.52
CA LEU A 37 -22.00 -16.10 4.09
C LEU A 37 -20.71 -16.37 4.86
N ALA A 38 -20.83 -16.60 6.17
CA ALA A 38 -19.71 -16.93 7.07
C ALA A 38 -19.01 -18.25 6.74
N LYS A 39 -19.69 -19.14 6.01
CA LYS A 39 -19.23 -20.50 5.68
C LYS A 39 -18.73 -20.63 4.25
N GLN A 40 -18.74 -19.54 3.48
CA GLN A 40 -18.24 -19.51 2.12
C GLN A 40 -16.73 -19.25 2.11
N TYR A 41 -16.03 -19.93 1.19
CA TYR A 41 -14.61 -19.71 0.89
C TYR A 41 -13.67 -19.91 2.08
N VAL A 42 -14.01 -20.84 2.97
CA VAL A 42 -13.24 -21.12 4.20
C VAL A 42 -12.21 -22.22 3.96
N TYR A 43 -10.96 -21.93 4.31
CA TYR A 43 -9.84 -22.85 4.25
C TYR A 43 -9.16 -22.93 5.62
N SER A 44 -8.60 -24.09 5.96
CA SER A 44 -7.65 -24.26 7.07
C SER A 44 -6.22 -24.20 6.53
N CYS A 45 -5.27 -23.65 7.29
CA CYS A 45 -3.85 -23.67 6.96
C CYS A 45 -3.11 -24.67 7.84
N GLN A 46 -2.20 -25.43 7.24
CA GLN A 46 -1.15 -26.15 7.91
C GLN A 46 0.19 -25.51 7.51
N ASP A 47 0.81 -24.80 8.44
CA ASP A 47 2.09 -24.14 8.19
C ASP A 47 3.20 -25.18 7.98
N ILE A 48 4.12 -24.86 7.06
CA ILE A 48 5.30 -25.65 6.73
C ILE A 48 6.51 -24.86 7.24
N GLU A 49 7.19 -25.43 8.22
CA GLU A 49 8.44 -24.88 8.74
C GLU A 49 9.55 -25.05 7.69
N ILE A 50 9.94 -23.94 7.07
CA ILE A 50 11.06 -23.90 6.13
C ILE A 50 12.35 -23.78 6.95
N PRO A 51 13.35 -24.67 6.74
CA PRO A 51 14.62 -24.57 7.46
C PRO A 51 15.35 -23.28 7.09
N GLN A 52 16.13 -22.74 8.02
CA GLN A 52 17.05 -21.64 7.72
C GLN A 52 18.13 -22.15 6.75
N ILE A 53 18.05 -21.73 5.48
CA ILE A 53 18.94 -22.18 4.40
C ILE A 53 20.01 -21.15 4.00
N GLY A 54 20.11 -20.05 4.75
CA GLY A 54 21.12 -18.99 4.60
C GLY A 54 20.75 -17.78 5.46
N ASP A 55 21.59 -16.74 5.48
CA ASP A 55 21.30 -15.51 6.23
C ASP A 55 20.22 -14.65 5.53
N SER A 56 20.13 -14.76 4.21
CA SER A 56 19.11 -14.11 3.37
C SER A 56 18.69 -15.04 2.24
N PHE A 57 17.40 -15.32 2.12
CA PHE A 57 16.86 -16.14 1.03
C PHE A 57 15.42 -15.78 0.69
N ASP A 58 15.04 -16.03 -0.56
CA ASP A 58 13.66 -15.88 -1.05
C ASP A 58 13.20 -17.15 -1.77
N ILE A 59 11.95 -17.56 -1.53
CA ILE A 59 11.32 -18.63 -2.31
C ILE A 59 10.74 -18.05 -3.59
N GLN A 60 11.28 -18.45 -4.73
CA GLN A 60 11.00 -17.88 -6.04
C GLN A 60 9.82 -18.54 -6.73
N ARG A 61 9.76 -19.87 -6.70
CA ARG A 61 8.77 -20.65 -7.46
C ARG A 61 8.52 -21.97 -6.77
N GLY A 62 7.32 -22.52 -6.97
CA GLY A 62 7.08 -23.91 -6.61
C GLY A 62 6.36 -24.71 -7.67
N TYR A 63 6.40 -26.02 -7.50
CA TYR A 63 5.94 -27.00 -8.46
C TYR A 63 5.40 -28.22 -7.73
N PHE A 64 4.31 -28.79 -8.26
CA PHE A 64 3.71 -29.99 -7.73
C PHE A 64 3.66 -31.07 -8.82
N SER A 65 4.27 -32.22 -8.56
CA SER A 65 4.22 -33.38 -9.45
C SER A 65 4.41 -34.67 -8.66
N ASP A 66 3.73 -35.73 -9.09
CA ASP A 66 3.85 -37.08 -8.54
C ASP A 66 3.70 -37.17 -7.00
N GLY A 67 2.81 -36.36 -6.44
CA GLY A 67 2.55 -36.31 -4.99
C GLY A 67 3.66 -35.63 -4.17
N LYS A 68 4.57 -34.90 -4.84
CA LYS A 68 5.62 -34.10 -4.22
C LYS A 68 5.49 -32.63 -4.56
N ILE A 69 5.71 -31.80 -3.55
CA ILE A 69 5.83 -30.34 -3.66
C ILE A 69 7.32 -30.01 -3.71
N TYR A 70 7.67 -29.08 -4.58
CA TYR A 70 9.02 -28.55 -4.73
C TYR A 70 8.94 -27.03 -4.61
N LEU A 71 9.80 -26.44 -3.77
CA LEU A 71 9.94 -25.01 -3.56
C LEU A 71 11.38 -24.64 -3.88
N LEU A 72 11.57 -23.74 -4.84
CA LEU A 72 12.88 -23.25 -5.24
C LEU A 72 13.18 -21.95 -4.50
N ALA A 73 14.32 -21.91 -3.83
CA ALA A 73 14.80 -20.75 -3.11
C ALA A 73 16.13 -20.24 -3.66
N ASN A 74 16.25 -18.91 -3.73
CA ASN A 74 17.50 -18.18 -3.95
C ASN A 74 18.08 -17.83 -2.59
N VAL A 75 19.32 -18.23 -2.32
CA VAL A 75 20.08 -17.81 -1.14
C VAL A 75 21.10 -16.78 -1.60
N TYR A 76 21.10 -15.59 -1.00
CA TYR A 76 21.93 -14.47 -1.42
C TYR A 76 23.19 -14.37 -0.57
N ASN A 77 24.34 -14.32 -1.24
CA ASN A 77 25.64 -14.15 -0.62
C ASN A 77 26.27 -12.84 -1.08
N TRP A 78 26.70 -12.01 -0.13
CA TRP A 78 27.31 -10.71 -0.38
C TRP A 78 28.75 -10.68 0.14
N ASN A 79 29.67 -10.08 -0.60
CA ASN A 79 31.05 -9.81 -0.15
C ASN A 79 31.55 -8.45 -0.68
N ASP A 80 32.73 -8.03 -0.22
CA ASP A 80 33.32 -6.72 -0.54
C ASP A 80 33.56 -6.47 -2.05
N THR A 81 33.47 -7.51 -2.88
CA THR A 81 33.84 -7.45 -4.31
C THR A 81 32.74 -7.97 -5.24
N GLY A 82 31.54 -8.30 -4.73
CA GLY A 82 30.46 -8.85 -5.54
C GLY A 82 29.34 -9.54 -4.75
N SER A 83 28.40 -10.11 -5.49
CA SER A 83 27.31 -10.91 -4.92
C SER A 83 27.04 -12.16 -5.76
N SER A 84 26.63 -13.24 -5.10
CA SER A 84 26.26 -14.49 -5.78
C SER A 84 24.98 -15.07 -5.21
N GLN A 85 24.28 -15.81 -6.06
CA GLN A 85 23.12 -16.59 -5.66
C GLN A 85 23.45 -18.08 -5.62
N GLU A 86 23.11 -18.70 -4.50
CA GLU A 86 23.03 -20.15 -4.39
C GLU A 86 21.58 -20.61 -4.55
N LEU A 87 21.38 -21.75 -5.18
CA LEU A 87 20.05 -22.30 -5.40
C LEU A 87 19.79 -23.49 -4.49
N ARG A 88 18.64 -23.47 -3.81
CA ARG A 88 18.16 -24.56 -2.96
C ARG A 88 16.79 -25.02 -3.45
N LEU A 89 16.61 -26.33 -3.60
CA LEU A 89 15.34 -26.96 -3.88
C LEU A 89 14.86 -27.70 -2.63
N ILE A 90 13.77 -27.23 -2.06
CA ILE A 90 13.11 -27.87 -0.92
C ILE A 90 12.03 -28.78 -1.47
N SER A 91 12.08 -30.07 -1.16
CA SER A 91 11.06 -31.04 -1.56
C SER A 91 10.28 -31.58 -0.37
N LEU A 92 8.98 -31.77 -0.56
CA LEU A 92 8.02 -32.20 0.46
C LEU A 92 7.08 -33.25 -0.15
N ASN A 93 6.50 -34.12 0.66
CA ASN A 93 5.31 -34.88 0.26
C ASN A 93 4.09 -33.94 0.20
N GLU A 94 3.03 -34.34 -0.51
CA GLU A 94 1.79 -33.55 -0.64
C GLU A 94 1.05 -33.22 0.67
N ASP A 95 1.41 -33.88 1.77
CA ASP A 95 0.90 -33.63 3.13
C ASP A 95 1.82 -32.71 3.97
N GLY A 96 2.87 -32.18 3.34
CA GLY A 96 3.88 -31.32 3.97
C GLY A 96 4.96 -32.08 4.74
N THR A 97 4.91 -33.42 4.79
CA THR A 97 5.91 -34.22 5.49
C THR A 97 7.13 -34.54 4.62
N GLY A 98 8.19 -35.06 5.24
CA GLY A 98 9.34 -35.60 4.49
C GLY A 98 10.19 -34.53 3.82
N LEU A 99 10.27 -33.34 4.43
CA LEU A 99 11.07 -32.22 3.95
C LEU A 99 12.52 -32.64 3.69
N GLN A 100 13.02 -32.30 2.51
CA GLN A 100 14.42 -32.47 2.12
C GLN A 100 14.91 -31.21 1.43
N GLU A 101 16.03 -30.67 1.89
CA GLU A 101 16.79 -29.63 1.20
C GLU A 101 17.76 -30.28 0.21
N ILE A 102 17.78 -29.75 -1.01
CA ILE A 102 18.61 -30.22 -2.10
C ILE A 102 19.36 -29.00 -2.66
N GLU A 103 20.67 -28.97 -2.50
CA GLU A 103 21.52 -27.98 -3.14
C GLU A 103 21.59 -28.24 -4.66
N LEU A 104 21.29 -27.23 -5.46
CA LEU A 104 21.46 -27.33 -6.90
C LEU A 104 22.91 -27.00 -7.25
N GLN A 105 23.60 -27.94 -7.90
CA GLN A 105 24.98 -27.76 -8.34
C GLN A 105 25.08 -26.59 -9.32
N THR A 106 26.02 -25.69 -9.10
CA THR A 106 26.31 -24.57 -10.00
C THR A 106 27.70 -24.73 -10.61
N SER A 107 27.92 -24.16 -11.80
CA SER A 107 29.26 -24.08 -12.38
C SER A 107 30.03 -22.89 -11.81
N ALA A 108 31.36 -23.01 -11.74
CA ALA A 108 32.21 -21.92 -11.26
C ALA A 108 32.04 -20.66 -12.14
N ALA A 109 31.98 -19.49 -11.49
CA ALA A 109 31.96 -18.19 -12.15
C ALA A 109 33.15 -18.06 -13.12
N GLY A 110 32.89 -17.68 -14.37
CA GLY A 110 33.93 -17.36 -15.36
C GLY A 110 34.56 -18.50 -16.17
N SER A 111 34.07 -19.74 -16.17
CA SER A 111 34.64 -20.83 -16.99
C SER A 111 34.04 -20.96 -18.40
N GLY A 112 33.93 -19.85 -19.13
CA GLY A 112 33.66 -19.86 -20.56
C GLY A 112 34.91 -20.20 -21.39
N ALA A 113 35.01 -21.44 -21.86
CA ALA A 113 35.87 -21.94 -22.96
C ALA A 113 37.40 -22.06 -22.75
N ALA A 114 37.86 -23.27 -22.43
CA ALA A 114 39.09 -23.84 -23.00
C ALA A 114 38.94 -25.37 -23.13
N GLY A 115 38.99 -25.87 -24.37
CA GLY A 115 38.79 -27.28 -24.69
C GLY A 115 39.82 -28.20 -24.03
N GLN A 116 39.35 -29.27 -23.39
CA GLN A 116 40.19 -30.41 -23.04
C GLN A 116 40.26 -31.37 -24.24
N GLU A 117 41.31 -31.21 -25.05
CA GLU A 117 41.87 -32.36 -25.76
C GLU A 117 42.55 -33.25 -24.71
N GLY A 118 42.17 -34.52 -24.70
CA GLY A 118 42.62 -35.48 -23.70
C GLY A 118 44.10 -35.83 -23.84
N GLU A 119 44.75 -36.06 -22.70
CA GLU A 119 45.86 -37.00 -22.63
C GLU A 119 45.70 -37.91 -21.42
N ALA A 120 46.06 -39.17 -21.65
CA ALA A 120 45.80 -40.32 -20.82
C ALA A 120 46.76 -40.42 -19.63
N GLN A 121 46.24 -41.06 -18.57
CA GLN A 121 46.89 -41.89 -17.56
C GLN A 121 48.42 -41.87 -17.45
N GLU A 122 48.91 -41.58 -16.24
CA GLU A 122 49.89 -42.46 -15.59
C GLU A 122 49.67 -42.46 -14.06
N GLU A 123 49.57 -43.67 -13.49
CA GLU A 123 49.46 -43.93 -12.06
C GLU A 123 50.83 -43.91 -11.37
N THR A 124 50.77 -43.78 -10.03
CA THR A 124 51.68 -44.26 -8.96
C THR A 124 52.60 -43.21 -8.30
N PRO A 125 53.08 -43.45 -7.05
CA PRO A 125 52.31 -43.62 -5.81
C PRO A 125 52.94 -42.84 -4.61
N ASP A 126 52.29 -42.95 -3.44
CA ASP A 126 52.70 -42.51 -2.08
C ASP A 126 54.20 -42.35 -1.78
N GLU A 127 54.55 -41.32 -0.99
CA GLU A 127 55.50 -41.48 0.13
C GLU A 127 55.36 -40.40 1.21
N GLU A 128 55.44 -40.86 2.46
CA GLU A 128 55.30 -40.14 3.73
C GLU A 128 56.40 -39.10 4.01
N ALA A 129 56.07 -38.13 4.87
CA ALA A 129 56.69 -37.92 6.19
C ALA A 129 57.05 -36.45 6.51
N GLY A 130 56.44 -35.97 7.61
CA GLY A 130 57.24 -35.57 8.77
C GLY A 130 57.29 -34.08 9.11
N GLN A 131 56.59 -33.74 10.22
CA GLN A 131 57.09 -32.99 11.39
C GLN A 131 57.55 -31.53 11.15
N ASN A 132 57.26 -30.54 11.98
CA ASN A 132 56.90 -30.47 13.39
C ASN A 132 56.63 -28.98 13.72
N GLN A 133 55.78 -28.71 14.72
CA GLN A 133 55.97 -27.79 15.87
C GLN A 133 56.50 -26.35 15.61
N GLU A 134 56.07 -25.29 16.30
CA GLU A 134 55.56 -25.18 17.66
C GLU A 134 54.99 -23.78 17.90
N GLU A 135 54.12 -23.75 18.92
CA GLU A 135 53.54 -22.69 19.72
C GLU A 135 54.37 -21.40 19.92
N THR A 136 53.65 -20.30 20.12
CA THR A 136 53.63 -19.42 21.32
C THR A 136 52.95 -18.10 20.91
N GLY A 137 52.04 -17.45 21.64
CA GLY A 137 51.54 -17.58 23.00
C GLY A 137 51.18 -16.15 23.47
N ASP A 138 50.04 -16.02 24.17
CA ASP A 138 49.69 -14.95 25.13
C ASP A 138 49.64 -13.48 24.65
N ASN A 139 48.83 -12.56 25.17
CA ASN A 139 47.71 -12.53 26.11
C ASN A 139 47.17 -11.08 26.08
N ASP A 140 45.98 -10.91 26.66
CA ASP A 140 45.53 -9.75 27.43
C ASP A 140 44.94 -8.49 26.77
N LEU A 141 43.61 -8.42 26.91
CA LEU A 141 42.86 -7.45 27.71
C LEU A 141 43.00 -5.95 27.45
N THR A 142 41.83 -5.42 27.07
CA THR A 142 41.16 -4.22 27.62
C THR A 142 41.69 -2.84 27.24
N ILE A 143 40.80 -2.00 26.71
CA ILE A 143 40.16 -0.84 27.38
C ILE A 143 39.56 0.07 26.28
N GLN A 144 38.24 0.30 26.37
CA GLN A 144 37.45 1.38 25.73
C GLN A 144 38.03 2.79 26.06
N PRO A 145 37.44 3.97 25.70
CA PRO A 145 36.28 4.27 24.84
C PRO A 145 36.60 5.40 23.83
N ARG A 146 35.58 5.81 23.06
CA ARG A 146 35.08 7.22 22.89
C ARG A 146 34.45 7.34 21.49
N ALA A 147 33.11 7.40 21.42
CA ALA A 147 32.27 8.61 21.30
C ALA A 147 32.54 9.33 19.96
N GLU A 148 31.57 9.62 19.11
CA GLU A 148 30.32 10.33 19.33
C GLU A 148 29.47 10.24 18.04
N ALA A 149 28.13 10.23 18.20
CA ALA A 149 27.12 10.93 17.39
C ALA A 149 27.01 10.61 15.88
N ALA A 150 25.86 10.66 15.23
CA ALA A 150 24.43 10.82 15.52
C ALA A 150 23.79 10.63 14.12
N GLN A 151 22.69 9.88 14.00
CA GLN A 151 21.32 10.39 13.82
C GLN A 151 20.76 10.14 12.41
N GLU A 152 19.56 9.54 12.44
CA GLU A 152 18.35 9.83 11.65
C GLU A 152 18.43 9.66 10.13
N GLU A 153 17.80 8.64 9.50
CA GLU A 153 16.34 8.49 9.27
C GLU A 153 15.73 9.78 8.70
N THR A 154 15.22 9.86 7.47
CA THR A 154 14.05 9.12 6.97
C THR A 154 13.72 9.56 5.53
N ASP A 155 12.93 8.71 4.88
CA ASP A 155 12.22 8.89 3.61
C ASP A 155 11.36 10.17 3.50
N ALA A 156 11.12 10.65 2.27
CA ALA A 156 9.76 10.75 1.72
C ALA A 156 9.72 11.35 0.29
N GLU A 157 8.92 10.71 -0.55
CA GLU A 157 8.48 11.13 -1.89
C GLU A 157 7.44 12.26 -1.85
N THR A 158 7.38 13.11 -2.89
CA THR A 158 6.13 13.65 -3.46
C THR A 158 6.28 13.91 -4.98
N ASP A 159 5.29 13.46 -5.75
CA ASP A 159 5.19 13.44 -7.23
C ASP A 159 5.00 14.83 -7.89
N VAL A 160 5.73 15.16 -8.97
CA VAL A 160 5.28 16.04 -10.09
C VAL A 160 5.99 15.66 -11.41
N GLU A 161 5.25 15.78 -12.52
CA GLU A 161 5.53 15.38 -13.92
C GLU A 161 6.96 15.56 -14.46
N ALA A 162 7.37 14.57 -15.27
CA ALA A 162 8.71 14.39 -15.82
C ALA A 162 9.10 15.45 -16.87
N ASP A 163 9.85 16.46 -16.45
CA ASP A 163 10.63 17.30 -17.36
C ASP A 163 12.10 16.86 -17.37
N VAL A 164 12.61 16.62 -18.59
CA VAL A 164 13.96 16.14 -18.86
C VAL A 164 14.94 17.28 -18.63
N VAL A 165 15.73 17.22 -17.55
CA VAL A 165 16.86 18.14 -17.32
C VAL A 165 18.18 17.37 -17.40
N GLU A 166 18.99 17.76 -18.37
CA GLU A 166 20.39 17.37 -18.52
C GLU A 166 21.16 17.68 -17.23
N SER A 167 21.89 16.70 -16.69
CA SER A 167 22.71 16.83 -15.49
C SER A 167 23.88 17.80 -15.70
N GLU A 168 23.85 18.99 -15.09
CA GLU A 168 25.02 19.84 -14.84
C GLU A 168 25.67 19.48 -13.49
N GLU A 169 27.00 19.61 -13.46
CA GLU A 169 27.97 19.18 -12.45
C GLU A 169 27.75 19.81 -11.06
N ILE A 170 27.68 18.99 -9.99
CA ILE A 170 27.79 19.45 -8.60
C ILE A 170 29.20 19.11 -8.05
N GLU A 171 30.00 20.16 -7.84
CA GLU A 171 31.26 20.14 -7.09
C GLU A 171 31.01 20.29 -5.57
N ASP A 172 31.69 19.43 -4.80
CA ASP A 172 32.17 19.57 -3.41
C ASP A 172 31.17 19.56 -2.22
N MET A 173 30.80 18.35 -1.78
CA MET A 173 30.60 18.01 -0.36
C MET A 173 31.87 17.32 0.22
N PRO A 174 32.19 17.51 1.51
CA PRO A 174 33.36 16.88 2.12
C PRO A 174 33.13 15.37 2.26
N MET A 175 33.89 14.58 1.50
CA MET A 175 33.92 13.12 1.58
C MET A 175 34.13 12.66 3.03
N VAL A 176 33.09 12.13 3.68
CA VAL A 176 33.29 10.87 4.41
C VAL A 176 33.59 9.89 3.30
N THR A 177 34.87 9.60 3.08
CA THR A 177 35.23 8.50 2.19
C THR A 177 34.45 7.29 2.71
N PRO A 178 33.54 6.69 1.92
CA PRO A 178 33.30 5.27 2.11
C PRO A 178 34.70 4.66 2.15
N GLU A 179 34.95 3.66 3.01
CA GLU A 179 36.08 2.81 2.66
C GLU A 179 35.90 2.49 1.18
N PRO A 180 36.87 2.83 0.30
CA PRO A 180 36.69 2.64 -1.12
C PRO A 180 36.26 1.20 -1.27
N LEU A 181 35.22 0.93 -2.06
CA LEU A 181 34.95 -0.43 -2.51
C LEU A 181 36.32 -1.04 -2.80
N ALA A 182 36.70 -2.06 -2.02
CA ALA A 182 38.09 -2.52 -2.00
C ALA A 182 38.54 -3.03 -3.38
N SER A 183 37.59 -3.13 -4.30
CA SER A 183 37.68 -3.55 -5.67
C SER A 183 37.02 -2.51 -6.60
N SER A 184 37.75 -2.10 -7.64
CA SER A 184 37.23 -1.40 -8.82
C SER A 184 36.49 -2.34 -9.78
N VAL A 185 36.33 -3.60 -9.41
CA VAL A 185 35.67 -4.67 -10.18
C VAL A 185 34.45 -5.16 -9.41
N TYR A 186 33.32 -5.30 -10.10
CA TYR A 186 32.10 -5.90 -9.57
C TYR A 186 31.74 -7.13 -10.39
N GLU A 187 31.50 -8.25 -9.70
CA GLU A 187 31.02 -9.49 -10.31
C GLU A 187 29.68 -9.91 -9.72
N TYR A 188 28.77 -10.32 -10.60
CA TYR A 188 27.46 -10.84 -10.23
C TYR A 188 27.18 -12.16 -10.96
N THR A 189 26.74 -13.17 -10.22
CA THR A 189 26.13 -14.37 -10.80
C THR A 189 24.74 -14.58 -10.20
N GLY A 190 23.72 -14.51 -11.05
CA GLY A 190 22.33 -14.71 -10.66
C GLY A 190 21.61 -15.75 -11.51
N TYR A 191 20.46 -16.19 -11.03
CA TYR A 191 19.56 -17.09 -11.74
C TYR A 191 18.15 -16.52 -11.75
N ALA A 192 17.45 -16.67 -12.89
CA ALA A 192 16.10 -16.18 -13.08
C ALA A 192 15.33 -17.05 -14.09
N ASN A 193 14.06 -16.68 -14.35
CA ASN A 193 13.20 -17.31 -15.36
C ASN A 193 13.00 -18.83 -15.15
N TYR A 194 12.86 -19.27 -13.90
CA TYR A 194 12.77 -20.69 -13.54
C TYR A 194 11.60 -21.42 -14.22
N THR A 195 11.81 -22.62 -14.76
CA THR A 195 10.75 -23.43 -15.34
C THR A 195 10.89 -24.90 -14.95
N PHE A 196 9.82 -25.46 -14.39
CA PHE A 196 9.69 -26.89 -14.14
C PHE A 196 9.00 -27.56 -15.33
N THR A 197 9.45 -28.75 -15.68
CA THR A 197 8.95 -29.53 -16.81
C THR A 197 8.34 -30.85 -16.34
N GLY A 198 7.36 -31.37 -17.09
CA GLY A 198 6.59 -32.55 -16.70
C GLY A 198 7.39 -33.86 -16.61
N ASP A 199 8.60 -33.89 -17.15
CA ASP A 199 9.55 -35.00 -17.04
C ASP A 199 10.45 -34.92 -15.78
N GLY A 200 10.21 -33.94 -14.90
CA GLY A 200 10.94 -33.79 -13.65
C GLY A 200 12.30 -33.14 -13.83
N MET A 201 12.37 -32.09 -14.64
CA MET A 201 13.57 -31.26 -14.80
C MET A 201 13.28 -29.81 -14.43
N LEU A 202 14.29 -29.13 -13.90
CA LEU A 202 14.28 -27.70 -13.61
C LEU A 202 15.23 -26.98 -14.58
N TYR A 203 14.77 -25.87 -15.12
CA TYR A 203 15.54 -24.98 -15.98
C TYR A 203 15.58 -23.57 -15.39
N ALA A 204 16.69 -22.87 -15.59
CA ALA A 204 16.83 -21.45 -15.24
C ALA A 204 17.80 -20.77 -16.21
N VAL A 205 17.68 -19.46 -16.33
CA VAL A 205 18.67 -18.63 -16.99
C VAL A 205 19.68 -18.20 -15.93
N LYS A 206 20.94 -18.54 -16.13
CA LYS A 206 22.08 -18.01 -15.38
C LYS A 206 22.57 -16.75 -16.07
N THR A 207 22.74 -15.69 -15.31
CA THR A 207 23.35 -14.43 -15.75
C THR A 207 24.66 -14.22 -15.01
N TYR A 208 25.76 -14.09 -15.75
CA TYR A 208 27.04 -13.62 -15.22
C TYR A 208 27.30 -12.21 -15.72
N SER A 209 27.53 -11.27 -14.82
CA SER A 209 27.88 -9.88 -15.15
C SER A 209 29.22 -9.52 -14.53
N TYR A 210 30.04 -8.82 -15.30
CA TYR A 210 31.35 -8.33 -14.91
C TYR A 210 31.45 -6.87 -15.28
N GLU A 211 31.80 -6.03 -14.31
CA GLU A 211 32.01 -4.60 -14.48
C GLU A 211 33.36 -4.19 -13.90
N ASP A 212 34.15 -3.46 -14.68
CA ASP A 212 35.44 -2.91 -14.25
C ASP A 212 35.45 -1.39 -14.42
N TYR A 213 35.48 -0.72 -13.27
CA TYR A 213 35.51 0.72 -13.08
C TYR A 213 36.93 1.25 -12.83
N SER A 214 37.97 0.41 -12.99
CA SER A 214 39.37 0.81 -12.79
C SER A 214 39.81 1.96 -13.71
N ASP A 215 39.14 2.12 -14.84
CA ASP A 215 39.28 3.25 -15.77
C ASP A 215 37.90 3.93 -15.96
N PRO A 216 37.61 5.02 -15.25
CA PRO A 216 36.34 5.74 -15.37
C PRO A 216 36.05 6.28 -16.79
N GLU A 217 37.08 6.48 -17.62
CA GLU A 217 36.87 6.89 -19.02
C GLU A 217 36.56 5.70 -19.94
N ASN A 218 36.80 4.46 -19.48
CA ASN A 218 36.62 3.23 -20.26
C ASN A 218 36.08 2.07 -19.38
N VAL A 219 34.86 2.22 -18.84
CA VAL A 219 34.20 1.16 -18.08
C VAL A 219 34.03 -0.09 -18.95
N VAL A 220 34.54 -1.23 -18.49
CA VAL A 220 34.35 -2.52 -19.16
C VAL A 220 33.15 -3.20 -18.52
N SER A 221 32.08 -3.42 -19.28
CA SER A 221 30.93 -4.21 -18.84
C SER A 221 30.71 -5.39 -19.79
N ARG A 222 30.50 -6.58 -19.22
CA ARG A 222 30.19 -7.82 -19.96
C ARG A 222 29.08 -8.56 -19.23
N GLN A 223 28.06 -8.98 -19.96
CA GLN A 223 27.03 -9.88 -19.48
C GLN A 223 26.96 -11.14 -20.35
N GLU A 224 26.89 -12.30 -19.70
CA GLU A 224 26.74 -13.60 -20.35
C GLU A 224 25.54 -14.33 -19.78
N ASN A 225 24.74 -14.94 -20.66
CA ASN A 225 23.56 -15.70 -20.28
C ASN A 225 23.73 -17.15 -20.71
N SER A 226 23.33 -18.09 -19.84
CA SER A 226 23.32 -19.52 -20.12
C SER A 226 22.01 -20.15 -19.65
N LEU A 227 21.49 -21.12 -20.40
CA LEU A 227 20.40 -21.97 -19.91
C LEU A 227 20.99 -23.11 -19.10
N CYS A 228 20.62 -23.22 -17.84
CA CYS A 228 21.01 -24.32 -16.97
C CYS A 228 19.87 -25.33 -16.84
N LYS A 229 20.22 -26.62 -16.75
CA LYS A 229 19.29 -27.74 -16.58
C LYS A 229 19.71 -28.61 -15.40
N TRP A 230 18.79 -28.86 -14.48
CA TRP A 230 18.96 -29.77 -13.35
C TRP A 230 17.96 -30.91 -13.35
N ASP A 231 18.37 -32.04 -12.79
CA ASP A 231 17.41 -33.01 -12.26
C ASP A 231 16.90 -32.58 -10.88
N MET A 232 15.81 -33.20 -10.41
CA MET A 232 15.24 -32.91 -9.09
C MET A 232 16.12 -33.41 -7.92
N ALA A 233 17.27 -34.03 -8.19
CA ALA A 233 18.26 -34.42 -7.18
C ALA A 233 19.38 -33.38 -7.03
N GLY A 234 19.31 -32.27 -7.77
CA GLY A 234 20.26 -31.16 -7.71
C GLY A 234 21.47 -31.31 -8.63
N THR A 235 21.53 -32.34 -9.46
CA THR A 235 22.64 -32.52 -10.39
C THR A 235 22.49 -31.58 -11.57
N LEU A 236 23.52 -30.78 -11.85
CA LEU A 236 23.57 -29.97 -13.07
C LEU A 236 23.82 -30.90 -14.27
N LEU A 237 22.81 -31.06 -15.11
CA LEU A 237 22.87 -31.91 -16.30
C LEU A 237 23.48 -31.19 -17.50
N GLY A 238 23.40 -29.87 -17.54
CA GLY A 238 23.98 -29.07 -18.61
C GLY A 238 23.84 -27.57 -18.37
N GLU A 239 24.78 -26.83 -18.94
CA GLU A 239 24.76 -25.39 -19.08
C GLU A 239 25.04 -25.06 -20.55
N TYR A 240 24.09 -24.35 -21.16
CA TYR A 240 24.07 -24.07 -22.59
C TYR A 240 24.21 -22.56 -22.80
N PRO A 241 25.38 -22.08 -23.25
CA PRO A 241 25.60 -20.66 -23.49
C PRO A 241 24.58 -20.12 -24.51
N LEU A 242 23.87 -19.07 -24.12
CA LEU A 242 22.94 -18.37 -25.00
C LEU A 242 23.69 -17.31 -25.81
N GLU A 243 23.05 -16.82 -26.87
CA GLU A 243 23.58 -15.69 -27.63
C GLU A 243 23.75 -14.47 -26.73
N THR A 244 24.91 -13.82 -26.81
CA THR A 244 25.22 -12.60 -26.04
C THR A 244 24.32 -11.46 -26.49
N ILE A 245 23.71 -10.78 -25.53
CA ILE A 245 22.96 -9.54 -25.76
C ILE A 245 23.95 -8.39 -25.66
N ASP A 246 24.14 -7.67 -26.76
CA ASP A 246 24.98 -6.47 -26.78
C ASP A 246 24.11 -5.24 -26.51
N TYR A 247 23.98 -4.87 -25.24
CA TYR A 247 23.14 -3.75 -24.80
C TYR A 247 23.58 -2.38 -25.35
N GLN A 248 24.77 -2.27 -25.96
CA GLN A 248 25.18 -1.06 -26.69
C GLN A 248 24.59 -1.00 -28.11
N GLN A 249 24.12 -2.12 -28.65
CA GLN A 249 23.63 -2.24 -30.02
C GLN A 249 22.15 -2.68 -30.11
N GLU A 250 21.63 -3.36 -29.11
CA GLU A 250 20.24 -3.83 -29.06
C GLU A 250 19.66 -3.72 -27.63
N TYR A 251 18.39 -3.36 -27.53
CA TYR A 251 17.65 -3.43 -26.27
C TYR A 251 16.87 -4.75 -26.25
N ALA A 252 17.35 -5.75 -25.53
CA ALA A 252 16.68 -7.05 -25.40
C ALA A 252 16.90 -7.66 -24.01
N TYR A 253 15.91 -8.38 -23.49
CA TYR A 253 16.01 -9.12 -22.23
C TYR A 253 15.32 -10.47 -22.34
N ILE A 254 15.75 -11.43 -21.54
CA ILE A 254 15.12 -12.76 -21.48
C ILE A 254 13.90 -12.70 -20.57
N SER A 255 12.72 -12.86 -21.16
CA SER A 255 11.43 -12.62 -20.48
C SER A 255 10.76 -13.89 -20.01
N SER A 256 11.05 -15.03 -20.64
CA SER A 256 10.49 -16.32 -20.22
C SER A 256 11.23 -17.54 -20.78
N LEU A 257 11.12 -18.66 -20.08
CA LEU A 257 11.49 -19.99 -20.55
C LEU A 257 10.23 -20.79 -20.89
N VAL A 258 10.20 -21.41 -22.07
CA VAL A 258 9.00 -22.08 -22.60
C VAL A 258 9.29 -23.53 -22.96
N PRO A 259 8.70 -24.51 -22.25
CA PRO A 259 8.84 -25.91 -22.63
C PRO A 259 8.30 -26.16 -24.04
N LEU A 260 9.09 -26.82 -24.88
CA LEU A 260 8.70 -27.15 -26.26
C LEU A 260 8.21 -28.59 -26.36
N SER A 261 7.30 -28.84 -27.31
CA SER A 261 6.69 -30.15 -27.52
C SER A 261 7.67 -31.26 -27.97
N ASP A 262 8.84 -30.88 -28.47
CA ASP A 262 9.93 -31.78 -28.88
C ASP A 262 10.90 -32.10 -27.73
N GLY A 263 10.65 -31.59 -26.52
CA GLY A 263 11.51 -31.75 -25.34
C GLY A 263 12.65 -30.74 -25.25
N GLY A 264 12.71 -29.76 -26.16
CA GLY A 264 13.59 -28.59 -26.05
C GLY A 264 13.02 -27.49 -25.14
N MET A 265 13.78 -26.40 -25.02
CA MET A 265 13.39 -25.20 -24.28
C MET A 265 13.48 -23.98 -25.19
N GLY A 266 12.38 -23.23 -25.32
CA GLY A 266 12.36 -21.92 -25.95
C GLY A 266 12.84 -20.87 -24.95
N VAL A 267 13.70 -19.96 -25.40
CA VAL A 267 14.08 -18.76 -24.66
C VAL A 267 13.44 -17.58 -25.36
N LEU A 268 12.46 -16.95 -24.70
CA LEU A 268 11.75 -15.79 -25.22
C LEU A 268 12.48 -14.51 -24.84
N TYR A 269 12.72 -13.66 -25.82
CA TYR A 269 13.32 -12.35 -25.66
C TYR A 269 12.33 -11.26 -26.07
N THR A 270 12.23 -10.20 -25.27
CA THR A 270 11.49 -8.97 -25.60
C THR A 270 12.40 -7.75 -25.47
N GLY A 271 11.95 -6.57 -25.91
CA GLY A 271 12.77 -5.36 -26.03
C GLY A 271 12.41 -4.61 -27.32
N ASP A 272 13.38 -4.35 -28.20
CA ASP A 272 13.19 -3.76 -29.55
C ASP A 272 12.33 -4.63 -30.49
N GLY A 273 12.06 -5.87 -30.10
CA GLY A 273 11.19 -6.79 -30.80
C GLY A 273 11.01 -8.07 -29.98
N VAL A 274 10.20 -8.98 -30.50
CA VAL A 274 9.97 -10.29 -29.87
C VAL A 274 10.73 -11.36 -30.65
N GLN A 275 11.67 -12.00 -29.98
CA GLN A 275 12.52 -13.02 -30.56
C GLN A 275 12.49 -14.29 -29.74
N MET A 276 12.81 -15.42 -30.37
CA MET A 276 12.97 -16.69 -29.67
C MET A 276 14.19 -17.44 -30.19
N SER A 277 14.98 -17.97 -29.26
CA SER A 277 15.94 -19.03 -29.54
C SER A 277 15.45 -20.34 -28.92
N THR A 278 15.99 -21.48 -29.36
CA THR A 278 15.64 -22.79 -28.80
C THR A 278 16.90 -23.53 -28.41
N VAL A 279 16.85 -24.21 -27.28
CA VAL A 279 17.84 -25.22 -26.86
C VAL A 279 17.19 -26.58 -27.04
N ASP A 280 17.69 -27.37 -28.00
CA ASP A 280 17.15 -28.71 -28.25
C ASP A 280 17.52 -29.70 -27.14
N ALA A 281 16.94 -30.90 -27.18
CA ALA A 281 17.19 -31.93 -26.16
C ALA A 281 18.66 -32.43 -26.11
N GLN A 282 19.50 -32.08 -27.09
CA GLN A 282 20.94 -32.37 -27.10
C GLN A 282 21.78 -31.19 -26.59
N GLY A 283 21.15 -30.06 -26.28
CA GLY A 283 21.82 -28.84 -25.82
C GLY A 283 22.31 -27.93 -26.95
N ASN A 284 21.88 -28.16 -28.20
CA ASN A 284 22.24 -27.25 -29.29
C ASN A 284 21.34 -26.01 -29.23
N VAL A 285 21.98 -24.84 -29.17
CA VAL A 285 21.31 -23.54 -29.16
C VAL A 285 21.12 -23.06 -30.60
N SER A 286 19.90 -22.69 -30.97
CA SER A 286 19.61 -22.06 -32.25
C SER A 286 19.94 -20.57 -32.23
N GLU A 287 20.15 -19.98 -33.41
CA GLU A 287 20.13 -18.52 -33.57
C GLU A 287 18.80 -17.93 -33.06
N ARG A 288 18.84 -16.71 -32.52
CA ARG A 288 17.64 -15.94 -32.23
C ARG A 288 16.87 -15.63 -33.52
N LYS A 289 15.55 -15.86 -33.47
CA LYS A 289 14.65 -15.58 -34.60
C LYS A 289 13.57 -14.61 -34.17
N GLN A 290 13.40 -13.57 -34.98
CA GLN A 290 12.25 -12.68 -34.88
C GLN A 290 10.95 -13.47 -35.06
N LEU A 291 10.02 -13.29 -34.13
CA LEU A 291 8.67 -13.84 -34.21
C LEU A 291 7.77 -12.94 -35.08
N SER A 292 6.58 -13.42 -35.41
CA SER A 292 5.64 -12.68 -36.27
C SER A 292 5.34 -11.28 -35.72
N ASP A 293 5.09 -10.30 -36.61
CA ASP A 293 4.72 -8.94 -36.19
C ASP A 293 3.48 -8.92 -35.27
N SER A 294 2.62 -9.94 -35.34
CA SER A 294 1.48 -10.10 -34.42
C SER A 294 1.87 -10.30 -32.97
N THR A 295 3.10 -10.72 -32.65
CA THR A 295 3.55 -10.87 -31.26
C THR A 295 3.99 -9.55 -30.62
N SER A 296 3.93 -8.42 -31.32
CA SER A 296 4.41 -7.13 -30.80
C SER A 296 3.85 -6.77 -29.42
N VAL A 297 2.63 -7.21 -29.12
CA VAL A 297 1.98 -7.03 -27.80
C VAL A 297 2.78 -7.60 -26.62
N LEU A 298 3.60 -8.63 -26.87
CA LEU A 298 4.42 -9.24 -25.82
C LEU A 298 5.51 -8.31 -25.30
N GLN A 299 5.86 -7.25 -26.05
CA GLN A 299 6.80 -6.22 -25.58
C GLN A 299 6.24 -5.43 -24.38
N ASN A 300 4.92 -5.31 -24.27
CA ASN A 300 4.25 -4.61 -23.16
C ASN A 300 3.62 -5.58 -22.16
N ALA A 301 4.05 -6.85 -22.17
CA ALA A 301 3.54 -7.86 -21.26
C ALA A 301 3.91 -7.52 -19.82
N SER A 302 2.91 -7.46 -18.94
CA SER A 302 3.09 -7.33 -17.50
C SER A 302 3.39 -8.68 -16.85
N ASN A 303 2.83 -9.78 -17.37
CA ASN A 303 3.09 -11.12 -16.85
C ASN A 303 3.22 -12.15 -17.98
N PHE A 304 4.18 -13.07 -17.83
CA PHE A 304 4.32 -14.27 -18.66
C PHE A 304 4.02 -15.52 -17.83
N MET A 305 2.87 -16.15 -18.07
CA MET A 305 2.43 -17.34 -17.34
C MET A 305 2.44 -18.55 -18.26
N VAL A 306 3.52 -19.32 -18.19
CA VAL A 306 3.75 -20.49 -19.05
C VAL A 306 2.98 -21.70 -18.52
N LYS A 307 2.10 -22.26 -19.36
CA LYS A 307 1.38 -23.51 -19.09
C LYS A 307 2.28 -24.73 -19.37
N PRO A 308 1.99 -25.90 -18.76
CA PRO A 308 2.79 -27.12 -18.98
C PRO A 308 2.87 -27.61 -20.44
N ASP A 309 1.94 -27.19 -21.30
CA ASP A 309 1.93 -27.50 -22.73
C ASP A 309 2.72 -26.51 -23.59
N GLY A 310 3.36 -25.51 -22.97
CA GLY A 310 4.16 -24.48 -23.64
C GLY A 310 3.35 -23.27 -24.12
N VAL A 311 2.03 -23.27 -23.96
CA VAL A 311 1.21 -22.08 -24.24
C VAL A 311 1.48 -21.02 -23.17
N ILE A 312 1.73 -19.80 -23.60
CA ILE A 312 1.96 -18.67 -22.70
C ILE A 312 0.66 -17.89 -22.55
N VAL A 313 0.19 -17.71 -21.32
CA VAL A 313 -0.84 -16.73 -20.99
C VAL A 313 -0.16 -15.42 -20.65
N VAL A 314 -0.57 -14.34 -21.29
CA VAL A 314 0.08 -13.04 -21.21
C VAL A 314 -0.94 -12.00 -20.84
N THR A 315 -0.62 -11.19 -19.83
CA THR A 315 -1.38 -9.97 -19.52
C THR A 315 -0.58 -8.74 -19.92
N TYR A 316 -1.26 -7.70 -20.37
CA TYR A 316 -0.66 -6.44 -20.82
C TYR A 316 -1.65 -5.29 -20.66
N TYR A 317 -1.16 -4.07 -20.56
CA TYR A 317 -2.00 -2.87 -20.54
C TYR A 317 -2.20 -2.33 -21.96
N ASP A 318 -3.33 -1.66 -22.19
CA ASP A 318 -3.55 -0.91 -23.43
C ASP A 318 -2.61 0.31 -23.47
N GLU A 319 -1.77 0.40 -24.50
CA GLU A 319 -0.85 1.54 -24.67
C GLU A 319 -1.58 2.89 -24.77
N SER A 320 -2.83 2.89 -25.25
CA SER A 320 -3.65 4.10 -25.35
C SER A 320 -4.40 4.42 -24.06
N ASP A 321 -4.50 3.47 -23.13
CA ASP A 321 -5.26 3.58 -21.89
C ASP A 321 -4.76 2.58 -20.84
N TRP A 322 -3.78 3.00 -20.05
CA TRP A 322 -3.13 2.17 -19.01
C TRP A 322 -4.09 1.72 -17.89
N SER A 323 -5.33 2.20 -17.86
CA SER A 323 -6.35 1.67 -16.96
C SER A 323 -6.95 0.33 -17.41
N LYS A 324 -6.78 -0.03 -18.68
CA LYS A 324 -7.34 -1.25 -19.26
C LYS A 324 -6.28 -2.32 -19.38
N MET A 325 -6.51 -3.43 -18.68
CA MET A 325 -5.70 -4.64 -18.78
C MET A 325 -6.35 -5.63 -19.74
N TYR A 326 -5.54 -6.30 -20.54
CA TYR A 326 -5.94 -7.34 -21.47
C TYR A 326 -5.19 -8.63 -21.20
N ILE A 327 -5.80 -9.75 -21.61
CA ILE A 327 -5.22 -11.09 -21.56
C ILE A 327 -5.28 -11.75 -22.93
N ALA A 328 -4.18 -12.38 -23.32
CA ALA A 328 -4.08 -13.17 -24.53
C ALA A 328 -3.32 -14.48 -24.26
N THR A 329 -3.43 -15.42 -25.19
CA THR A 329 -2.61 -16.63 -25.21
C THR A 329 -1.71 -16.63 -26.44
N TYR A 330 -0.45 -16.97 -26.26
CA TYR A 330 0.52 -17.15 -27.33
C TYR A 330 1.01 -18.61 -27.36
N ASP A 331 0.91 -19.26 -28.51
CA ASP A 331 1.49 -20.58 -28.75
C ASP A 331 2.78 -20.45 -29.58
N PRO A 332 3.96 -20.62 -28.96
CA PRO A 332 5.24 -20.51 -29.65
C PRO A 332 5.49 -21.63 -30.66
N ASN A 333 4.79 -22.77 -30.58
CA ASN A 333 4.96 -23.86 -31.56
C ASN A 333 4.32 -23.50 -32.90
N THR A 334 3.27 -22.67 -32.89
CA THR A 334 2.52 -22.27 -34.08
C THR A 334 2.70 -20.80 -34.43
N ASP A 335 3.46 -20.05 -33.63
CA ASP A 335 3.62 -18.59 -33.75
C ASP A 335 2.25 -17.90 -33.89
N THR A 336 1.34 -18.28 -33.00
CA THR A 336 -0.06 -17.82 -33.04
C THR A 336 -0.43 -17.14 -31.73
N LEU A 337 -0.81 -15.87 -31.84
CA LEU A 337 -1.37 -15.08 -30.75
C LEU A 337 -2.90 -15.04 -30.87
N SER A 338 -3.61 -15.22 -29.75
CA SER A 338 -5.06 -15.03 -29.70
C SER A 338 -5.44 -13.55 -29.76
N GLU A 339 -6.70 -13.27 -30.07
CA GLU A 339 -7.26 -11.94 -29.81
C GLU A 339 -7.18 -11.63 -28.31
N GLY A 340 -6.81 -10.39 -27.97
CA GLY A 340 -6.77 -9.91 -26.60
C GLY A 340 -8.19 -9.73 -26.05
N VAL A 341 -8.42 -10.23 -24.84
CA VAL A 341 -9.68 -10.08 -24.12
C VAL A 341 -9.45 -9.11 -22.97
N GLN A 342 -10.29 -8.07 -22.85
CA GLN A 342 -10.20 -7.15 -21.71
C GLN A 342 -10.48 -7.92 -20.41
N MET A 343 -9.63 -7.71 -19.41
CA MET A 343 -9.80 -8.28 -18.07
C MET A 343 -10.80 -7.45 -17.24
N PRO A 344 -11.43 -8.04 -16.21
CA PRO A 344 -12.27 -7.30 -15.27
C PRO A 344 -11.53 -6.09 -14.69
N GLU A 345 -12.21 -4.95 -14.61
CA GLU A 345 -11.64 -3.70 -14.07
C GLU A 345 -11.20 -3.86 -12.61
N SER A 346 -11.80 -4.80 -11.87
CA SER A 346 -11.39 -5.15 -10.51
C SER A 346 -9.90 -5.51 -10.39
N PHE A 347 -9.25 -5.99 -11.46
CA PHE A 347 -7.81 -6.27 -11.45
C PHE A 347 -6.94 -5.05 -11.71
N SER A 348 -7.41 -4.07 -12.49
CA SER A 348 -6.65 -2.84 -12.75
C SER A 348 -6.89 -1.77 -11.70
N THR A 349 -8.08 -1.67 -11.11
CA THR A 349 -8.41 -0.68 -10.06
C THR A 349 -8.27 -1.22 -8.63
N GLY A 350 -8.56 -2.50 -8.41
CA GLY A 350 -8.45 -3.15 -7.09
C GLY A 350 -7.09 -3.77 -6.82
N GLY A 351 -6.24 -3.90 -7.85
CA GLY A 351 -4.93 -4.53 -7.76
C GLY A 351 -4.97 -6.05 -7.58
N TYR A 352 -3.79 -6.67 -7.69
CA TYR A 352 -3.55 -8.08 -7.42
C TYR A 352 -2.15 -8.26 -6.85
N ASN A 353 -1.94 -9.33 -6.07
CA ASN A 353 -0.64 -9.66 -5.50
C ASN A 353 0.17 -10.57 -6.44
N SER A 354 -0.46 -11.63 -6.98
CA SER A 354 0.15 -12.47 -7.99
C SER A 354 -0.87 -13.11 -8.94
N MET A 355 -0.40 -13.43 -10.15
CA MET A 355 -1.16 -14.21 -11.14
C MET A 355 -0.33 -15.41 -11.58
N THR A 356 -0.96 -16.58 -11.66
CA THR A 356 -0.35 -17.78 -12.20
C THR A 356 -1.33 -18.51 -13.13
N ALA A 357 -0.78 -19.28 -14.06
CA ALA A 357 -1.60 -20.14 -14.92
C ALA A 357 -2.31 -21.20 -14.07
N GLY A 358 -3.63 -21.28 -14.22
CA GLY A 358 -4.43 -22.32 -13.58
C GLY A 358 -4.31 -23.68 -14.28
N THR A 359 -4.59 -24.74 -13.54
CA THR A 359 -4.63 -26.13 -14.07
C THR A 359 -6.03 -26.55 -14.50
N THR A 360 -7.06 -26.04 -13.82
CA THR A 360 -8.48 -26.30 -14.10
C THR A 360 -9.21 -25.07 -14.65
N THR A 361 -8.78 -23.88 -14.25
CA THR A 361 -9.15 -22.57 -14.80
C THR A 361 -7.98 -21.97 -15.57
N ASP A 362 -8.18 -20.86 -16.28
CA ASP A 362 -7.07 -20.23 -17.01
C ASP A 362 -6.06 -19.56 -16.06
N LEU A 363 -6.55 -18.90 -15.01
CA LEU A 363 -5.75 -18.22 -14.02
C LEU A 363 -6.14 -18.59 -12.58
N ILE A 364 -5.16 -18.50 -11.70
CA ILE A 364 -5.31 -18.29 -10.26
C ILE A 364 -4.72 -16.92 -9.94
N VAL A 365 -5.47 -16.12 -9.21
CA VAL A 365 -5.12 -14.74 -8.87
C VAL A 365 -5.22 -14.55 -7.36
N THR A 366 -4.25 -13.91 -6.75
CA THR A 366 -4.30 -13.51 -5.34
C THR A 366 -4.49 -11.99 -5.24
N THR A 367 -5.21 -11.56 -4.21
CA THR A 367 -5.42 -10.15 -3.86
C THR A 367 -5.20 -9.99 -2.36
N SER A 368 -5.32 -8.77 -1.83
CA SER A 368 -5.37 -8.52 -0.38
C SER A 368 -6.55 -9.20 0.33
N ASN A 369 -7.56 -9.63 -0.43
CA ASN A 369 -8.80 -10.22 0.09
C ASN A 369 -8.79 -11.75 0.15
N GLY A 370 -7.98 -12.40 -0.68
CA GLY A 370 -8.04 -13.84 -0.83
C GLY A 370 -7.51 -14.36 -2.16
N VAL A 371 -7.84 -15.62 -2.44
CA VAL A 371 -7.46 -16.35 -3.65
C VAL A 371 -8.68 -16.49 -4.55
N TYR A 372 -8.48 -16.26 -5.85
CA TYR A 372 -9.50 -16.24 -6.88
C TYR A 372 -9.08 -17.11 -8.06
N SER A 373 -10.07 -17.59 -8.78
CA SER A 373 -9.91 -18.23 -10.09
C SER A 373 -10.58 -17.41 -11.16
N TYR A 374 -10.02 -17.41 -12.37
CA TYR A 374 -10.57 -16.67 -13.50
C TYR A 374 -10.42 -17.48 -14.79
N ASN A 375 -11.49 -17.52 -15.60
CA ASN A 375 -11.41 -18.00 -16.99
C ASN A 375 -11.49 -16.80 -17.92
N ILE A 376 -10.75 -16.85 -19.02
CA ILE A 376 -10.69 -15.74 -19.96
C ILE A 376 -12.09 -15.46 -20.53
N GLY A 377 -12.57 -14.23 -20.35
CA GLY A 377 -13.87 -13.75 -20.82
C GLY A 377 -15.00 -13.88 -19.80
N ASP A 378 -14.74 -14.38 -18.58
CA ASP A 378 -15.67 -14.22 -17.47
C ASP A 378 -15.78 -12.73 -17.10
N THR A 379 -16.96 -12.28 -16.63
CA THR A 379 -17.16 -10.87 -16.27
C THR A 379 -16.46 -10.50 -14.96
N GLU A 380 -16.34 -11.45 -14.04
CA GLU A 380 -15.77 -11.27 -12.70
C GLU A 380 -15.01 -12.53 -12.29
N PRO A 381 -13.92 -12.42 -11.51
CA PRO A 381 -13.25 -13.58 -10.94
C PRO A 381 -14.13 -14.32 -9.93
N THR A 382 -13.94 -15.63 -9.81
CA THR A 382 -14.61 -16.45 -8.80
C THR A 382 -13.73 -16.64 -7.59
N GLN A 383 -14.17 -16.15 -6.42
CA GLN A 383 -13.45 -16.35 -5.17
C GLN A 383 -13.33 -17.84 -4.82
N MET A 384 -12.11 -18.25 -4.47
CA MET A 384 -11.81 -19.59 -3.97
C MET A 384 -11.71 -19.56 -2.45
N MET A 385 -10.91 -18.63 -1.91
CA MET A 385 -10.64 -18.46 -0.49
C MET A 385 -10.83 -17.00 -0.09
N SER A 386 -11.44 -16.76 1.06
CA SER A 386 -11.44 -15.47 1.76
C SER A 386 -10.49 -15.59 2.95
N PHE A 387 -9.53 -14.67 3.07
CA PHE A 387 -8.60 -14.70 4.21
C PHE A 387 -9.34 -14.46 5.53
N VAL A 388 -10.27 -13.49 5.55
CA VAL A 388 -11.08 -13.17 6.72
C VAL A 388 -12.02 -14.31 7.10
N ASN A 389 -12.74 -14.90 6.13
CA ASN A 389 -13.60 -16.06 6.45
C ASN A 389 -12.79 -17.32 6.79
N SER A 390 -11.48 -17.35 6.51
CA SER A 390 -10.58 -18.42 6.92
C SER A 390 -9.88 -18.14 8.25
N ASP A 391 -10.21 -17.02 8.92
CA ASP A 391 -9.59 -16.58 10.17
C ASP A 391 -8.07 -16.38 10.04
N MET A 392 -7.62 -15.80 8.93
CA MET A 392 -6.20 -15.62 8.61
C MET A 392 -5.84 -14.15 8.37
N ASN A 393 -4.75 -13.72 9.01
CA ASN A 393 -4.15 -12.39 8.86
C ASN A 393 -3.08 -12.42 7.77
N ILE A 394 -3.53 -12.64 6.54
CA ILE A 394 -2.67 -12.67 5.36
C ILE A 394 -2.82 -11.33 4.64
N SER A 395 -1.75 -10.56 4.57
CA SER A 395 -1.72 -9.28 3.85
C SER A 395 -1.41 -9.47 2.37
N SER A 396 -0.56 -10.43 2.03
CA SER A 396 -0.28 -10.81 0.65
C SER A 396 0.02 -12.29 0.48
N MET A 397 -0.23 -12.81 -0.72
CA MET A 397 0.11 -14.17 -1.11
C MET A 397 0.80 -14.13 -2.47
N SER A 398 2.12 -14.33 -2.47
CA SER A 398 2.98 -14.15 -3.65
C SER A 398 2.93 -15.34 -4.59
N SER A 399 2.56 -16.54 -4.11
CA SER A 399 2.49 -17.74 -4.95
C SER A 399 1.41 -18.72 -4.50
N VAL A 400 0.75 -19.37 -5.46
CA VAL A 400 -0.23 -20.44 -5.25
C VAL A 400 0.10 -21.64 -6.13
N ILE A 401 0.28 -22.80 -5.50
CA ILE A 401 0.54 -24.07 -6.16
C ILE A 401 -0.67 -24.98 -5.92
N VAL A 402 -1.53 -25.12 -6.92
CA VAL A 402 -2.73 -25.96 -6.79
C VAL A 402 -2.33 -27.43 -6.73
N LEU A 403 -2.73 -28.12 -5.66
CA LEU A 403 -2.51 -29.56 -5.49
C LEU A 403 -3.68 -30.36 -6.08
N ASP A 404 -4.91 -29.94 -5.74
CA ASP A 404 -6.15 -30.53 -6.24
C ASP A 404 -7.34 -29.54 -6.11
N ASP A 405 -8.57 -30.00 -6.36
CA ASP A 405 -9.80 -29.19 -6.31
C ASP A 405 -10.09 -28.59 -4.91
N THR A 406 -9.42 -29.06 -3.86
CA THR A 406 -9.65 -28.68 -2.46
C THR A 406 -8.41 -28.17 -1.73
N ARG A 407 -7.21 -28.36 -2.30
CA ARG A 407 -5.94 -28.04 -1.64
C ARG A 407 -4.98 -27.26 -2.53
N PHE A 408 -4.26 -26.33 -1.93
CA PHE A 408 -3.13 -25.64 -2.57
C PHE A 408 -2.04 -25.31 -1.54
N VAL A 409 -0.82 -25.08 -2.02
CA VAL A 409 0.27 -24.50 -1.22
C VAL A 409 0.32 -23.00 -1.50
N GLY A 410 0.37 -22.18 -0.46
CA GLY A 410 0.52 -20.73 -0.58
C GLY A 410 1.83 -20.27 0.04
N LEU A 411 2.51 -19.34 -0.64
CA LEU A 411 3.54 -18.50 -0.04
C LEU A 411 2.86 -17.19 0.35
N TYR A 412 2.83 -16.87 1.63
CA TYR A 412 2.04 -15.76 2.14
C TYR A 412 2.80 -14.96 3.20
N TYR A 413 2.50 -13.68 3.27
CA TYR A 413 3.04 -12.78 4.29
C TYR A 413 2.03 -12.66 5.44
N ASP A 414 2.49 -13.00 6.65
CA ASP A 414 1.73 -12.83 7.88
C ASP A 414 1.99 -11.43 8.44
N SER A 415 0.93 -10.61 8.50
CA SER A 415 1.05 -9.23 8.96
C SER A 415 1.23 -9.07 10.47
N ILE A 416 0.97 -10.13 11.27
CA ILE A 416 1.21 -10.06 12.72
C ILE A 416 2.69 -10.20 13.03
N ASN A 417 3.30 -11.23 12.44
CA ASN A 417 4.68 -11.61 12.75
C ASN A 417 5.69 -10.94 11.81
N TYR A 418 5.22 -10.25 10.77
CA TYR A 418 6.02 -9.65 9.72
C TYR A 418 6.90 -10.66 8.98
N ASP A 419 6.39 -11.89 8.82
CA ASP A 419 7.13 -13.04 8.30
C ASP A 419 6.52 -13.63 7.03
N SER A 420 7.39 -14.06 6.11
CA SER A 420 6.98 -14.85 4.93
C SER A 420 6.90 -16.33 5.30
N ASN A 421 5.73 -16.92 5.06
CA ASN A 421 5.39 -18.27 5.47
C ASN A 421 4.98 -19.13 4.26
N VAL A 422 5.08 -20.44 4.42
CA VAL A 422 4.57 -21.42 3.46
C VAL A 422 3.52 -22.28 4.17
N GLY A 423 2.36 -22.46 3.54
CA GLY A 423 1.28 -23.25 4.15
C GLY A 423 0.52 -24.10 3.14
N ILE A 424 0.00 -25.24 3.60
CA ILE A 424 -0.97 -26.05 2.86
C ILE A 424 -2.36 -25.61 3.28
N PHE A 425 -3.10 -25.05 2.32
CA PHE A 425 -4.46 -24.58 2.49
C PHE A 425 -5.43 -25.67 2.03
N THR A 426 -6.34 -26.08 2.92
CA THR A 426 -7.35 -27.10 2.64
C THR A 426 -8.74 -26.54 2.83
N LYS A 427 -9.60 -26.71 1.83
CA LYS A 427 -11.00 -26.28 1.88
C LYS A 427 -11.74 -26.99 3.02
N VAL A 428 -12.41 -26.21 3.87
CA VAL A 428 -13.22 -26.74 4.98
C VAL A 428 -14.64 -27.02 4.48
N ASP A 429 -15.20 -28.17 4.88
CA ASP A 429 -16.61 -28.46 4.59
C ASP A 429 -17.50 -27.47 5.39
N PRO A 430 -18.44 -26.75 4.76
CA PRO A 430 -19.36 -25.87 5.47
C PRO A 430 -20.11 -26.53 6.64
N GLU A 431 -20.31 -27.84 6.62
CA GLU A 431 -20.93 -28.59 7.74
C GLU A 431 -20.03 -28.66 8.99
N ASP A 432 -18.70 -28.56 8.82
CA ASP A 432 -17.72 -28.60 9.91
C ASP A 432 -17.47 -27.21 10.55
N ILE A 433 -18.00 -26.14 9.94
CA ILE A 433 -17.86 -24.78 10.45
C ILE A 433 -18.94 -24.50 11.50
N PRO A 434 -18.59 -24.08 12.73
CA PRO A 434 -19.57 -23.77 13.77
C PRO A 434 -20.57 -22.69 13.34
N ASP A 435 -21.85 -22.88 13.70
CA ASP A 435 -22.88 -21.86 13.48
C ASP A 435 -22.72 -20.72 14.49
N LYS A 436 -22.45 -19.51 13.98
CA LYS A 436 -22.44 -18.25 14.73
C LYS A 436 -23.44 -17.28 14.12
N LYS A 437 -23.88 -16.29 14.89
CA LYS A 437 -24.67 -15.17 14.36
C LYS A 437 -23.78 -14.32 13.46
N VAL A 438 -24.20 -14.09 12.22
CA VAL A 438 -23.42 -13.32 11.25
C VAL A 438 -23.73 -11.83 11.38
N LEU A 439 -22.67 -11.03 11.45
CA LEU A 439 -22.66 -9.58 11.34
C LEU A 439 -22.05 -9.20 9.99
N VAL A 440 -22.67 -8.29 9.26
CA VAL A 440 -22.09 -7.73 8.04
C VAL A 440 -21.40 -6.41 8.40
N LEU A 441 -20.09 -6.35 8.16
CA LEU A 441 -19.32 -5.11 8.15
C LEU A 441 -19.12 -4.69 6.70
N ALA A 442 -19.59 -3.49 6.34
CA ALA A 442 -19.44 -2.96 4.99
C ALA A 442 -18.70 -1.63 4.96
N ALA A 443 -18.00 -1.40 3.85
CA ALA A 443 -17.25 -0.18 3.57
C ALA A 443 -17.04 -0.05 2.06
N ASN A 444 -16.67 1.12 1.55
CA ASN A 444 -16.09 1.15 0.20
C ASN A 444 -14.79 0.31 0.17
N TYR A 445 -13.90 0.57 1.12
CA TYR A 445 -12.66 -0.16 1.35
C TYR A 445 -12.46 -0.45 2.84
N VAL A 446 -11.97 -1.64 3.18
CA VAL A 446 -11.59 -2.02 4.55
C VAL A 446 -10.07 -2.15 4.63
N ASN A 447 -9.43 -1.33 5.46
CA ASN A 447 -7.98 -1.35 5.66
C ASN A 447 -7.50 -2.59 6.46
N SER A 448 -6.17 -2.78 6.50
CA SER A 448 -5.51 -3.89 7.20
C SER A 448 -5.89 -3.99 8.68
N ASP A 449 -5.92 -2.87 9.39
CA ASP A 449 -6.14 -2.85 10.84
C ASP A 449 -7.54 -3.33 11.20
N VAL A 450 -8.56 -2.89 10.45
CA VAL A 450 -9.93 -3.36 10.64
C VAL A 450 -10.06 -4.83 10.27
N ARG A 451 -9.39 -5.30 9.20
CA ARG A 451 -9.39 -6.73 8.82
C ARG A 451 -8.80 -7.61 9.90
N GLN A 452 -7.65 -7.21 10.42
CA GLN A 452 -6.97 -7.94 11.49
C GLN A 452 -7.86 -8.01 12.72
N ARG A 453 -8.45 -6.89 13.12
CA ARG A 453 -9.39 -6.84 14.24
C ARG A 453 -10.62 -7.73 14.03
N VAL A 454 -11.14 -7.81 12.79
CA VAL A 454 -12.24 -8.72 12.42
C VAL A 454 -11.84 -10.19 12.57
N VAL A 455 -10.64 -10.56 12.12
CA VAL A 455 -10.12 -11.93 12.30
C VAL A 455 -9.97 -12.27 13.78
N ASP A 456 -9.42 -11.36 14.57
CA ASP A 456 -9.23 -11.57 16.01
C ASP A 456 -10.57 -11.66 16.75
N PHE A 457 -11.56 -10.85 16.36
CA PHE A 457 -12.93 -10.95 16.85
C PHE A 457 -13.57 -12.31 16.50
N ASN A 458 -13.43 -12.74 15.25
CA ASN A 458 -14.02 -13.98 14.76
C ASN A 458 -13.45 -15.23 15.46
N LYS A 459 -12.16 -15.19 15.81
CA LYS A 459 -11.46 -16.23 16.58
C LYS A 459 -11.90 -16.26 18.03
N SER A 460 -12.07 -15.09 18.66
CA SER A 460 -12.37 -14.96 20.09
C SER A 460 -13.86 -15.06 20.44
N SER A 461 -14.76 -14.65 19.55
CA SER A 461 -16.20 -14.65 19.81
C SER A 461 -16.81 -16.03 19.57
N ASP A 462 -17.41 -16.64 20.60
CA ASP A 462 -18.17 -17.90 20.45
C ASP A 462 -19.57 -17.68 19.84
N GLN A 463 -20.06 -16.44 19.81
CA GLN A 463 -21.45 -16.13 19.44
C GLN A 463 -21.59 -15.46 18.08
N TYR A 464 -20.66 -14.59 17.73
CA TYR A 464 -20.73 -13.73 16.56
C TYR A 464 -19.60 -14.02 15.58
N ARG A 465 -19.86 -13.76 14.30
CA ARG A 465 -18.86 -13.75 13.24
C ARG A 465 -19.14 -12.60 12.29
N ILE A 466 -18.12 -11.83 11.98
CA ILE A 466 -18.18 -10.73 11.02
C ILE A 466 -17.74 -11.24 9.66
N VAL A 467 -18.52 -10.89 8.64
CA VAL A 467 -18.15 -11.01 7.23
C VAL A 467 -18.00 -9.62 6.62
N LEU A 468 -17.02 -9.46 5.73
CA LEU A 468 -16.77 -8.20 5.05
C LEU A 468 -17.58 -8.07 3.76
N ARG A 469 -18.03 -6.85 3.46
CA ARG A 469 -18.59 -6.45 2.18
C ARG A 469 -17.98 -5.14 1.71
N GLU A 470 -17.13 -5.23 0.71
CA GLU A 470 -16.46 -4.08 0.10
C GLU A 470 -17.12 -3.68 -1.21
N TYR A 471 -16.98 -2.40 -1.57
CA TYR A 471 -17.55 -1.83 -2.79
C TYR A 471 -16.50 -1.18 -3.70
N GLN A 472 -15.22 -1.16 -3.31
CA GLN A 472 -14.14 -0.60 -4.14
C GLN A 472 -14.04 -1.30 -5.51
N SER A 473 -14.41 -2.57 -5.63
CA SER A 473 -14.40 -3.30 -6.91
C SER A 473 -15.39 -2.74 -7.95
N TYR A 474 -16.35 -1.90 -7.55
CA TYR A 474 -17.22 -1.20 -8.50
C TYR A 474 -16.55 0.05 -9.08
N ALA A 475 -15.47 0.55 -8.47
CA ALA A 475 -14.76 1.73 -8.96
C ALA A 475 -14.16 1.44 -10.35
N THR A 476 -14.37 2.41 -11.23
CA THR A 476 -13.85 2.41 -12.61
C THR A 476 -12.98 3.64 -12.79
N THR A 477 -12.16 3.69 -13.83
CA THR A 477 -11.38 4.90 -14.11
C THR A 477 -12.21 6.07 -14.62
N GLU A 478 -13.42 5.81 -15.11
CA GLU A 478 -14.41 6.85 -15.47
C GLU A 478 -15.21 7.34 -14.24
N ASP A 479 -15.39 6.48 -13.24
CA ASP A 479 -16.15 6.74 -12.02
C ASP A 479 -15.52 6.01 -10.81
N TYR A 480 -14.57 6.67 -10.17
CA TYR A 480 -13.94 6.18 -8.93
C TYR A 480 -14.93 6.06 -7.76
N ASN A 481 -16.11 6.68 -7.85
CA ASN A 481 -17.14 6.69 -6.80
C ASN A 481 -18.25 5.67 -7.01
N ALA A 482 -18.18 4.86 -8.06
CA ALA A 482 -19.19 3.83 -8.31
C ALA A 482 -19.36 2.90 -7.10
N GLY A 483 -18.29 2.64 -6.34
CA GLY A 483 -18.34 1.92 -5.06
C GLY A 483 -19.17 2.62 -3.98
N TYR A 484 -18.91 3.90 -3.72
CA TYR A 484 -19.72 4.70 -2.78
C TYR A 484 -21.18 4.82 -3.23
N THR A 485 -21.42 5.01 -4.52
CA THR A 485 -22.76 5.08 -5.11
C THR A 485 -23.52 3.79 -4.87
N GLN A 486 -22.89 2.64 -5.15
CA GLN A 486 -23.51 1.34 -4.94
C GLN A 486 -23.76 1.04 -3.46
N LEU A 487 -22.80 1.35 -2.58
CA LEU A 487 -22.97 1.24 -1.12
C LEU A 487 -24.15 2.08 -0.62
N ASN A 488 -24.24 3.34 -1.04
CA ASN A 488 -25.35 4.23 -0.69
C ASN A 488 -26.69 3.70 -1.21
N ASN A 489 -26.75 3.23 -2.45
CA ASN A 489 -27.96 2.62 -3.04
C ASN A 489 -28.45 1.41 -2.24
N ASP A 490 -27.53 0.54 -1.80
CA ASP A 490 -27.87 -0.62 -0.99
C ASP A 490 -28.38 -0.21 0.40
N ILE A 491 -27.74 0.77 1.04
CA ILE A 491 -28.19 1.29 2.34
C ILE A 491 -29.61 1.89 2.24
N ILE A 492 -29.85 2.81 1.29
CA ILE A 492 -31.14 3.51 1.19
C ILE A 492 -32.27 2.62 0.67
N SER A 493 -31.94 1.52 -0.02
CA SER A 493 -32.91 0.51 -0.47
C SER A 493 -33.27 -0.52 0.62
N GLY A 494 -32.65 -0.44 1.80
CA GLY A 494 -32.98 -1.22 2.99
C GLY A 494 -31.95 -2.26 3.39
N ASN A 495 -30.80 -2.34 2.71
CA ASN A 495 -29.72 -3.28 2.96
C ASN A 495 -28.58 -2.66 3.81
N MET A 496 -28.93 -1.88 4.84
CA MET A 496 -27.95 -1.32 5.77
C MET A 496 -27.16 -2.47 6.46
N PRO A 497 -25.81 -2.45 6.46
CA PRO A 497 -24.99 -3.43 7.17
C PRO A 497 -25.15 -3.32 8.69
N ASP A 498 -24.74 -4.34 9.46
CA ASP A 498 -24.72 -4.25 10.92
C ASP A 498 -23.71 -3.20 11.41
N ILE A 499 -22.54 -3.17 10.75
CA ILE A 499 -21.44 -2.23 10.98
C ILE A 499 -21.09 -1.56 9.64
N LEU A 500 -21.06 -0.23 9.60
CA LEU A 500 -20.60 0.56 8.47
C LEU A 500 -19.28 1.24 8.86
N VAL A 501 -18.22 1.02 8.10
CA VAL A 501 -17.02 1.87 8.19
C VAL A 501 -17.34 3.17 7.48
N VAL A 502 -17.12 4.28 8.16
CA VAL A 502 -17.42 5.63 7.69
C VAL A 502 -16.11 6.36 7.44
N ASP A 503 -15.92 6.77 6.20
CA ASP A 503 -14.83 7.62 5.75
C ASP A 503 -15.34 9.01 5.30
N ALA A 504 -14.46 9.87 4.81
CA ALA A 504 -14.79 11.24 4.40
C ALA A 504 -15.82 11.33 3.25
N ASN A 505 -16.00 10.26 2.47
CA ASN A 505 -16.92 10.20 1.32
C ASN A 505 -18.27 9.61 1.69
N THR A 506 -18.41 9.04 2.88
CA THR A 506 -19.63 8.37 3.31
C THR A 506 -20.68 9.40 3.78
N PRO A 507 -21.87 9.48 3.17
CA PRO A 507 -22.88 10.50 3.48
C PRO A 507 -23.67 10.16 4.75
N VAL A 508 -22.98 10.12 5.90
CA VAL A 508 -23.50 9.64 7.19
C VAL A 508 -24.73 10.42 7.66
N GLU A 509 -24.78 11.74 7.41
CA GLU A 509 -25.91 12.60 7.77
C GLU A 509 -27.22 12.16 7.10
N ASN A 510 -27.14 11.68 5.85
CA ASN A 510 -28.30 11.18 5.11
C ASN A 510 -28.84 9.89 5.73
N TYR A 511 -27.97 9.06 6.30
CA TYR A 511 -28.37 7.84 6.99
C TYR A 511 -28.96 8.15 8.38
N ILE A 512 -28.42 9.14 9.08
CA ILE A 512 -28.92 9.64 10.36
C ILE A 512 -30.32 10.24 10.18
N SER A 513 -30.53 11.10 9.17
CA SER A 513 -31.83 11.75 8.90
C SER A 513 -32.94 10.73 8.59
N LYS A 514 -32.59 9.58 8.00
CA LYS A 514 -33.49 8.44 7.71
C LYS A 514 -33.66 7.48 8.90
N GLY A 515 -33.00 7.73 10.03
CA GLY A 515 -33.07 6.92 11.24
C GLY A 515 -32.46 5.52 11.07
N LEU A 516 -31.42 5.39 10.24
CA LEU A 516 -30.76 4.11 9.95
C LEU A 516 -29.62 3.80 10.93
N ILE A 517 -29.05 4.82 11.58
CA ILE A 517 -27.86 4.69 12.45
C ILE A 517 -28.26 4.73 13.93
N ALA A 518 -27.66 3.86 14.72
CA ALA A 518 -27.87 3.74 16.16
C ALA A 518 -27.23 4.90 16.94
N ASP A 519 -27.80 5.20 18.10
CA ASP A 519 -27.27 6.19 19.05
C ASP A 519 -26.07 5.60 19.81
N VAL A 520 -24.86 5.92 19.34
CA VAL A 520 -23.61 5.43 19.93
C VAL A 520 -23.38 6.02 21.32
N GLY A 521 -23.76 7.27 21.55
CA GLY A 521 -23.68 7.88 22.89
C GLY A 521 -24.44 7.07 23.93
N SER A 522 -25.67 6.64 23.60
CA SER A 522 -26.47 5.78 24.48
C SER A 522 -25.84 4.40 24.72
N LEU A 523 -25.09 3.86 23.75
CA LEU A 523 -24.36 2.60 23.90
C LEU A 523 -23.17 2.75 24.84
N ILE A 524 -22.40 3.84 24.72
CA ILE A 524 -21.32 4.19 25.66
C ILE A 524 -21.86 4.33 27.08
N GLU A 525 -22.96 5.07 27.28
CA GLU A 525 -23.59 5.26 28.59
C GLU A 525 -24.06 3.94 29.23
N SER A 526 -24.43 2.96 28.41
CA SER A 526 -24.92 1.65 28.84
C SER A 526 -23.80 0.62 29.04
N ASP A 527 -22.59 0.90 28.56
CA ASP A 527 -21.42 0.03 28.68
C ASP A 527 -20.78 0.18 30.06
N GLU A 528 -20.59 -0.93 30.78
CA GLU A 528 -20.11 -0.89 32.17
C GLU A 528 -18.70 -0.29 32.31
N GLU A 529 -17.84 -0.50 31.31
CA GLU A 529 -16.48 0.00 31.30
C GLU A 529 -16.44 1.43 30.75
N LEU A 530 -16.97 1.64 29.54
CA LEU A 530 -16.84 2.92 28.84
C LEU A 530 -17.67 4.04 29.47
N SER A 531 -18.72 3.73 30.23
CA SER A 531 -19.47 4.73 31.02
C SER A 531 -18.64 5.38 32.14
N GLN A 532 -17.48 4.80 32.48
CA GLN A 532 -16.54 5.36 33.46
C GLN A 532 -15.39 6.14 32.81
N THR A 533 -15.24 6.06 31.49
CA THR A 533 -14.17 6.73 30.74
C THR A 533 -14.55 8.18 30.43
N GLU A 534 -13.65 9.13 30.70
CA GLU A 534 -13.81 10.51 30.28
C GLU A 534 -13.31 10.67 28.84
N PHE A 535 -14.22 10.99 27.92
CA PHE A 535 -13.89 11.24 26.52
C PHE A 535 -13.74 12.73 26.20
N MET A 536 -13.00 13.04 25.14
CA MET A 536 -12.84 14.39 24.58
C MET A 536 -14.18 14.96 24.10
N GLN A 537 -14.85 15.72 24.98
CA GLN A 537 -16.21 16.22 24.73
C GLN A 537 -16.29 17.15 23.52
N ASN A 538 -15.27 17.97 23.28
CA ASN A 538 -15.23 18.87 22.14
C ASN A 538 -15.29 18.13 20.78
N VAL A 539 -14.69 16.93 20.72
CA VAL A 539 -14.76 16.05 19.54
C VAL A 539 -16.16 15.44 19.40
N PHE A 540 -16.72 14.90 20.49
CA PHE A 540 -18.07 14.33 20.46
C PHE A 540 -19.14 15.36 20.11
N GLU A 541 -19.03 16.58 20.63
CA GLU A 541 -19.93 17.68 20.30
C GLU A 541 -19.82 18.08 18.83
N ALA A 542 -18.60 18.18 18.28
CA ALA A 542 -18.37 18.53 16.87
C ALA A 542 -18.99 17.53 15.88
N TYR A 543 -19.08 16.25 16.27
CA TYR A 543 -19.65 15.17 15.46
C TYR A 543 -21.07 14.75 15.88
N SER A 544 -21.65 15.42 16.88
CA SER A 544 -23.02 15.17 17.31
C SER A 544 -24.03 15.87 16.40
N ILE A 545 -25.10 15.16 16.06
CA ILE A 545 -26.23 15.70 15.29
C ILE A 545 -27.46 15.73 16.18
N GLU A 546 -28.08 16.91 16.33
CA GLU A 546 -29.23 17.12 17.23
C GLU A 546 -28.96 16.64 18.67
N GLY A 547 -27.72 16.77 19.14
CA GLY A 547 -27.28 16.40 20.49
C GLY A 547 -27.04 14.89 20.70
N LYS A 548 -26.92 14.11 19.62
CA LYS A 548 -26.65 12.67 19.67
C LYS A 548 -25.40 12.32 18.88
N LEU A 549 -24.61 11.40 19.42
CA LEU A 549 -23.46 10.81 18.76
C LEU A 549 -23.86 9.54 18.01
N TYR A 550 -23.52 9.45 16.73
CA TYR A 550 -23.91 8.36 15.83
C TYR A 550 -22.73 7.54 15.30
N GLN A 551 -21.50 7.91 15.67
CA GLN A 551 -20.28 7.29 15.17
C GLN A 551 -19.36 6.96 16.35
N VAL A 552 -18.72 5.80 16.28
CA VAL A 552 -17.58 5.44 17.14
C VAL A 552 -16.33 6.05 16.51
N ILE A 553 -15.72 7.01 17.21
CA ILE A 553 -14.55 7.77 16.74
C ILE A 553 -13.30 7.18 17.42
N PRO A 554 -12.42 6.46 16.68
CA PRO A 554 -11.25 5.83 17.29
C PRO A 554 -10.18 6.84 17.73
N TYR A 555 -9.94 7.86 16.91
CA TYR A 555 -8.99 8.95 17.17
C TYR A 555 -9.37 10.17 16.34
N PHE A 556 -8.73 11.31 16.62
CA PHE A 556 -8.92 12.54 15.87
C PHE A 556 -7.60 13.28 15.64
N ASN A 557 -7.62 14.29 14.79
CA ASN A 557 -6.53 15.21 14.52
C ASN A 557 -7.09 16.63 14.52
N VAL A 558 -6.22 17.63 14.67
CA VAL A 558 -6.61 19.04 14.61
C VAL A 558 -5.90 19.73 13.45
N MET A 559 -6.67 20.46 12.64
CA MET A 559 -6.20 21.27 11.53
C MET A 559 -6.34 22.75 11.85
N THR A 560 -5.26 23.50 11.64
CA THR A 560 -5.26 24.94 11.95
C THR A 560 -4.20 25.71 11.17
N LEU A 561 -4.24 27.03 11.27
CA LEU A 561 -3.16 27.94 10.88
C LEU A 561 -2.52 28.52 12.14
N ALA A 562 -1.19 28.44 12.22
CA ALA A 562 -0.41 29.05 13.29
C ALA A 562 0.51 30.14 12.74
N GLY A 563 0.73 31.20 13.51
CA GLY A 563 1.69 32.24 13.20
C GLY A 563 2.38 32.76 14.45
N LYS A 564 3.48 33.48 14.27
CA LYS A 564 4.19 34.11 15.38
C LYS A 564 3.29 35.08 16.11
N LYS A 565 3.21 34.96 17.44
CA LYS A 565 2.42 35.85 18.29
C LYS A 565 2.85 37.32 18.15
N SER A 566 4.12 37.56 17.84
CA SER A 566 4.67 38.89 17.56
C SER A 566 4.10 39.55 16.29
N ILE A 567 3.54 38.78 15.35
CA ILE A 567 2.91 39.25 14.11
C ILE A 567 1.39 39.22 14.23
N VAL A 568 0.85 38.09 14.69
CA VAL A 568 -0.59 37.81 14.66
C VAL A 568 -1.31 38.11 15.98
N GLY A 569 -0.58 38.44 17.04
CA GLY A 569 -1.11 38.69 18.37
C GLY A 569 -1.77 37.45 18.99
N ASP A 570 -2.57 37.65 20.04
CA ASP A 570 -3.32 36.59 20.73
C ASP A 570 -4.64 36.22 20.02
N ARG A 571 -4.70 36.33 18.68
CA ARG A 571 -5.91 36.00 17.93
C ARG A 571 -6.15 34.49 17.95
N THR A 572 -7.41 34.10 18.16
CA THR A 572 -7.88 32.70 18.12
C THR A 572 -8.85 32.43 16.98
N SER A 573 -9.20 33.48 16.22
CA SER A 573 -10.05 33.46 15.03
C SER A 573 -9.93 34.81 14.32
N TRP A 574 -10.32 34.83 13.05
CA TRP A 574 -10.36 36.00 12.20
C TRP A 574 -11.20 35.75 10.95
N THR A 575 -11.59 36.83 10.28
CA THR A 575 -12.31 36.84 9.01
C THR A 575 -11.35 37.03 7.83
N MET A 576 -11.81 36.81 6.59
CA MET A 576 -11.02 37.14 5.40
C MET A 576 -10.61 38.61 5.35
N ALA A 577 -11.49 39.53 5.76
CA ALA A 577 -11.16 40.95 5.82
C ALA A 577 -10.01 41.26 6.80
N GLU A 578 -9.93 40.56 7.93
CA GLU A 578 -8.82 40.70 8.89
C GLU A 578 -7.53 40.02 8.39
N PHE A 579 -7.67 38.93 7.62
CA PHE A 579 -6.57 38.28 6.92
C PHE A 579 -5.92 39.23 5.92
N GLU A 580 -6.72 39.85 5.04
CA GLU A 580 -6.25 40.81 4.04
C GLU A 580 -5.72 42.11 4.68
N GLU A 581 -6.31 42.56 5.80
CA GLU A 581 -5.79 43.71 6.55
C GLU A 581 -4.38 43.41 7.11
N LEU A 582 -4.16 42.20 7.63
CA LEU A 582 -2.83 41.79 8.07
C LEU A 582 -1.87 41.74 6.88
N GLU A 583 -2.26 41.09 5.78
CA GLU A 583 -1.45 40.98 4.57
C GLU A 583 -0.99 42.35 4.05
N ALA A 584 -1.92 43.30 3.91
CA ALA A 584 -1.63 44.65 3.44
C ALA A 584 -0.68 45.44 4.36
N SER A 585 -0.50 44.99 5.61
CA SER A 585 0.44 45.60 6.56
C SER A 585 1.85 45.02 6.50
N LEU A 586 2.04 43.89 5.82
CA LEU A 586 3.32 43.18 5.74
C LEU A 586 4.27 43.83 4.73
N PRO A 587 5.58 43.58 4.86
CA PRO A 587 6.56 43.95 3.84
C PRO A 587 6.21 43.37 2.47
N GLU A 588 6.57 44.11 1.41
CA GLU A 588 6.44 43.62 0.03
C GLU A 588 7.23 42.31 -0.14
N GLY A 589 6.57 41.30 -0.71
CA GLY A 589 7.15 39.97 -0.92
C GLY A 589 6.97 38.98 0.23
N THR A 590 6.33 39.37 1.34
CA THR A 590 5.93 38.42 2.39
C THR A 590 4.69 37.63 1.94
N ALA A 591 4.76 36.30 2.03
CA ALA A 591 3.63 35.42 1.79
C ALA A 591 2.79 35.24 3.07
N MET A 592 1.46 35.28 2.95
CA MET A 592 0.58 34.92 4.07
C MET A 592 0.66 33.43 4.38
N ILE A 593 0.53 32.59 3.35
CA ILE A 593 0.66 31.12 3.39
C ILE A 593 1.58 30.73 2.22
N GLY A 594 2.50 29.78 2.43
CA GLY A 594 3.39 29.27 1.38
C GLY A 594 2.67 28.41 0.34
N GLU A 595 3.23 28.30 -0.87
CA GLU A 595 2.81 27.36 -1.93
C GLU A 595 1.31 27.30 -2.21
N LEU A 596 0.75 28.42 -2.61
CA LEU A 596 -0.69 28.55 -2.77
C LEU A 596 -1.07 28.90 -4.21
N THR A 597 -1.83 28.02 -4.85
CA THR A 597 -2.52 28.32 -6.11
C THR A 597 -3.97 28.68 -5.81
N ARG A 598 -4.64 29.30 -6.78
CA ARG A 598 -6.08 29.60 -6.67
C ARG A 598 -6.91 28.35 -6.33
N SER A 599 -6.57 27.19 -6.89
CA SER A 599 -7.30 25.93 -6.67
C SER A 599 -6.98 25.32 -5.32
N SER A 600 -5.70 25.29 -4.91
CA SER A 600 -5.31 24.74 -3.61
C SER A 600 -5.90 25.56 -2.46
N PHE A 601 -5.94 26.89 -2.58
CA PHE A 601 -6.60 27.76 -1.60
C PHE A 601 -8.10 27.50 -1.48
N MET A 602 -8.81 27.43 -2.61
CA MET A 602 -10.26 27.16 -2.61
C MET A 602 -10.56 25.81 -1.97
N ASN A 603 -9.78 24.78 -2.28
CA ASN A 603 -9.92 23.45 -1.68
C ASN A 603 -9.65 23.47 -0.17
N MET A 604 -8.60 24.16 0.27
CA MET A 604 -8.29 24.35 1.68
C MET A 604 -9.43 25.05 2.43
N MET A 605 -9.92 26.18 1.91
CA MET A 605 -11.02 26.92 2.55
C MET A 605 -12.32 26.11 2.58
N MET A 606 -12.61 25.34 1.55
CA MET A 606 -13.77 24.45 1.56
C MET A 606 -13.65 23.30 2.54
N ARG A 607 -12.45 22.72 2.67
CA ARG A 607 -12.20 21.62 3.61
C ARG A 607 -12.39 22.05 5.05
N TYR A 608 -11.93 23.25 5.41
CA TYR A 608 -11.85 23.68 6.81
C TYR A 608 -12.91 24.71 7.23
N CYS A 609 -13.49 25.45 6.29
CA CYS A 609 -14.57 26.41 6.54
C CYS A 609 -15.89 26.01 5.87
N GLY A 610 -15.96 24.85 5.20
CA GLY A 610 -17.15 24.41 4.47
C GLY A 610 -18.42 24.31 5.32
N THR A 611 -18.28 24.06 6.64
CA THR A 611 -19.38 24.06 7.60
C THR A 611 -20.05 25.43 7.78
N ASP A 612 -19.36 26.53 7.46
CA ASP A 612 -19.97 27.87 7.42
C ASP A 612 -20.89 28.07 6.19
N PHE A 613 -20.63 27.30 5.12
CA PHE A 613 -21.33 27.44 3.85
C PHE A 613 -22.40 26.37 3.64
N VAL A 614 -22.32 25.22 4.31
CA VAL A 614 -23.26 24.11 4.17
C VAL A 614 -23.69 23.58 5.53
N ASP A 615 -24.96 23.83 5.87
CA ASP A 615 -25.63 23.19 7.00
C ASP A 615 -26.56 22.10 6.47
N VAL A 616 -26.07 20.87 6.49
CA VAL A 616 -26.81 19.67 6.05
C VAL A 616 -28.05 19.43 6.92
N SER A 617 -27.98 19.74 8.22
CA SER A 617 -29.08 19.48 9.16
C SER A 617 -30.31 20.35 8.88
N THR A 618 -30.09 21.63 8.58
CA THR A 618 -31.17 22.55 8.20
C THR A 618 -31.44 22.55 6.71
N GLY A 619 -30.50 22.02 5.92
CA GLY A 619 -30.51 22.02 4.46
C GLY A 619 -30.27 23.41 3.88
N LYS A 620 -29.46 24.25 4.53
CA LYS A 620 -29.19 25.62 4.10
C LYS A 620 -27.77 25.76 3.57
N CYS A 621 -27.63 26.52 2.48
CA CYS A 621 -26.34 26.97 1.98
C CYS A 621 -26.14 28.48 2.21
N ASN A 622 -24.88 28.93 2.31
CA ASN A 622 -24.50 30.32 2.56
C ASN A 622 -23.31 30.78 1.67
N PHE A 623 -23.23 30.27 0.44
CA PHE A 623 -22.20 30.62 -0.53
C PHE A 623 -22.37 32.04 -1.10
N ASP A 624 -23.52 32.69 -0.96
CA ASP A 624 -23.72 34.09 -1.36
C ASP A 624 -23.39 35.10 -0.25
N SER A 625 -22.74 34.63 0.83
CA SER A 625 -22.21 35.46 1.92
C SER A 625 -21.03 36.33 1.47
N GLN A 626 -20.78 37.41 2.21
CA GLN A 626 -19.63 38.29 1.92
C GLN A 626 -18.31 37.54 2.13
N ASN A 627 -18.19 36.75 3.20
CA ASN A 627 -16.97 35.98 3.47
C ASN A 627 -16.62 35.01 2.32
N PHE A 628 -17.60 34.31 1.72
CA PHE A 628 -17.32 33.45 0.56
C PHE A 628 -16.90 34.25 -0.68
N ILE A 629 -17.50 35.44 -0.88
CA ILE A 629 -17.10 36.33 -1.97
C ILE A 629 -15.66 36.81 -1.76
N ASP A 630 -15.27 37.17 -0.54
CA ASP A 630 -13.91 37.60 -0.20
C ASP A 630 -12.90 36.45 -0.42
N ILE A 631 -13.26 35.22 -0.03
CA ILE A 631 -12.46 34.00 -0.33
C ILE A 631 -12.23 33.85 -1.84
N LEU A 632 -13.29 33.99 -2.65
CA LEU A 632 -13.18 33.91 -4.11
C LEU A 632 -12.28 35.02 -4.66
N GLU A 633 -12.47 36.25 -4.18
CA GLU A 633 -11.71 37.41 -4.62
C GLU A 633 -10.22 37.23 -4.34
N PHE A 634 -9.84 36.82 -3.12
CA PHE A 634 -8.47 36.49 -2.76
C PHE A 634 -7.90 35.33 -3.60
N ALA A 635 -8.68 34.26 -3.82
CA ALA A 635 -8.25 33.13 -4.64
C ALA A 635 -7.83 33.56 -6.07
N ASN A 636 -8.48 34.58 -6.63
CA ASN A 636 -8.15 35.09 -7.96
C ASN A 636 -6.88 35.94 -8.01
N GLU A 637 -6.38 36.42 -6.86
CA GLU A 637 -5.08 37.10 -6.77
C GLU A 637 -3.91 36.10 -6.79
N LEU A 638 -4.18 34.83 -6.46
CA LEU A 638 -3.20 33.75 -6.47
C LEU A 638 -2.88 33.24 -7.88
N PRO A 639 -1.67 32.69 -8.09
CA PRO A 639 -1.30 32.08 -9.36
C PRO A 639 -2.22 30.91 -9.71
N GLU A 640 -2.40 30.67 -11.01
CA GLU A 640 -3.09 29.48 -11.51
C GLU A 640 -2.24 28.23 -11.26
N ASN A 641 -0.96 28.30 -11.64
CA ASN A 641 0.06 27.28 -11.39
C ASN A 641 1.29 27.94 -10.76
N LEU A 642 2.02 27.19 -9.94
CA LEU A 642 3.35 27.61 -9.53
C LEU A 642 4.29 27.60 -10.75
N PRO A 643 5.27 28.51 -10.86
CA PRO A 643 6.29 28.47 -11.90
C PRO A 643 7.06 27.14 -11.90
N ASP A 644 7.50 26.67 -13.07
CA ASP A 644 8.28 25.42 -13.20
C ASP A 644 9.58 25.46 -12.39
N ASP A 645 10.16 26.66 -12.20
CA ASP A 645 11.38 26.91 -11.43
C ASP A 645 11.13 27.33 -9.98
N TYR A 646 9.91 27.14 -9.45
CA TYR A 646 9.55 27.54 -8.09
C TYR A 646 10.37 26.80 -7.03
N TYR A 647 10.54 25.49 -7.19
CA TYR A 647 11.27 24.60 -6.29
C TYR A 647 12.77 24.51 -6.62
N ASN A 648 13.39 25.65 -6.92
CA ASN A 648 14.83 25.72 -7.19
C ASN A 648 15.67 25.61 -5.90
N ASP A 649 17.00 25.55 -6.05
CA ASP A 649 17.93 25.46 -4.91
C ASP A 649 17.73 26.58 -3.88
N ASP A 650 17.38 27.79 -4.31
CA ASP A 650 17.15 28.92 -3.39
C ASP A 650 15.91 28.67 -2.53
N TYR A 651 14.85 28.06 -3.07
CA TYR A 651 13.68 27.67 -2.29
C TYR A 651 14.08 26.67 -1.19
N TRP A 652 14.72 25.55 -1.54
CA TRP A 652 15.08 24.50 -0.57
C TRP A 652 16.08 24.97 0.48
N ASN A 653 17.06 25.78 0.07
CA ASN A 653 18.05 26.37 1.00
C ASN A 653 17.41 27.31 2.03
N ASN A 654 16.23 27.86 1.73
CA ASN A 654 15.56 28.85 2.56
C ASN A 654 14.20 28.37 3.11
N TYR A 655 13.78 27.14 2.80
CA TYR A 655 12.45 26.63 3.16
C TYR A 655 12.29 26.57 4.69
N GLU A 656 13.26 25.97 5.38
CA GLU A 656 13.19 25.75 6.83
C GLU A 656 13.21 27.06 7.65
N SER A 657 13.88 28.09 7.14
CA SER A 657 13.99 29.38 7.82
C SER A 657 12.85 30.35 7.49
N GLN A 658 11.94 30.01 6.57
CA GLN A 658 10.94 30.95 6.03
C GLN A 658 10.07 31.60 7.12
N TYR A 659 9.66 30.81 8.12
CA TYR A 659 8.82 31.29 9.21
C TYR A 659 9.63 32.09 10.22
N ARG A 660 10.86 31.64 10.55
CA ARG A 660 11.77 32.38 11.43
C ARG A 660 12.12 33.76 10.88
N GLU A 661 12.32 33.84 9.56
CA GLU A 661 12.73 35.04 8.85
C GLU A 661 11.53 35.90 8.37
N ASN A 662 10.31 35.49 8.72
CA ASN A 662 9.05 36.17 8.38
C ASN A 662 8.84 36.34 6.86
N ARG A 663 9.40 35.44 6.04
CA ARG A 663 9.05 35.35 4.61
C ARG A 663 7.64 34.81 4.42
N THR A 664 7.24 33.89 5.29
CA THR A 664 5.89 33.33 5.35
C THR A 664 5.31 33.55 6.75
N VAL A 665 4.07 34.03 6.86
CA VAL A 665 3.45 34.40 8.15
C VAL A 665 2.77 33.23 8.84
N LEU A 666 1.99 32.44 8.09
CA LEU A 666 1.17 31.37 8.61
C LEU A 666 1.69 30.02 8.15
N MET A 667 1.86 29.11 9.10
CA MET A 667 2.09 27.70 8.86
C MET A 667 0.75 26.97 8.93
N TYR A 668 0.54 26.10 7.94
CA TYR A 668 -0.49 25.08 8.00
C TYR A 668 -0.07 23.97 8.97
N CYS A 669 -0.88 23.70 9.99
CA CYS A 669 -0.55 22.75 11.05
C CYS A 669 -1.54 21.58 11.06
N TYR A 670 -1.03 20.36 10.83
CA TYR A 670 -1.70 19.09 11.07
C TYR A 670 -1.23 18.51 12.41
N ILE A 671 -2.09 18.57 13.43
CA ILE A 671 -1.75 18.13 14.80
C ILE A 671 -2.30 16.73 15.03
N SER A 672 -1.42 15.73 14.86
CA SER A 672 -1.68 14.31 15.21
C SER A 672 -1.07 13.88 16.54
N SER A 673 -0.17 14.67 17.11
CA SER A 673 0.34 14.49 18.48
C SER A 673 0.70 15.84 19.09
N VAL A 674 0.74 15.93 20.43
CA VAL A 674 1.23 17.16 21.09
C VAL A 674 2.74 17.33 20.89
N ARG A 675 3.49 16.22 20.85
CA ARG A 675 4.95 16.21 20.67
C ARG A 675 5.39 16.81 19.34
N SER A 676 4.64 16.55 18.25
CA SER A 676 4.99 17.11 16.93
C SER A 676 4.99 18.64 16.92
N MET A 677 4.26 19.29 17.84
CA MET A 677 4.31 20.75 17.99
C MET A 677 5.64 21.28 18.50
N ASN A 678 6.54 20.42 19.02
CA ASN A 678 7.91 20.81 19.34
C ASN A 678 8.63 21.34 18.09
N TYR A 679 8.52 20.61 16.97
CA TYR A 679 9.08 21.00 15.68
C TYR A 679 8.52 22.33 15.21
N THR A 680 7.20 22.52 15.24
CA THR A 680 6.59 23.79 14.82
C THR A 680 7.00 24.96 15.72
N ILE A 681 6.84 24.83 17.04
CA ILE A 681 7.06 25.94 17.99
C ILE A 681 8.56 26.25 18.12
N ASN A 682 9.38 25.26 18.45
CA ASN A 682 10.79 25.44 18.76
C ASN A 682 11.70 25.35 17.52
N GLY A 683 11.29 24.59 16.49
CA GLY A 683 12.01 24.40 15.22
C GLY A 683 11.64 25.42 14.14
N SER A 684 10.41 25.44 13.64
CA SER A 684 10.04 26.28 12.50
C SER A 684 9.87 27.76 12.88
N PHE A 685 9.23 28.06 14.01
CA PHE A 685 9.01 29.45 14.45
C PHE A 685 10.10 29.99 15.36
N GLY A 686 10.53 29.19 16.34
CA GLY A 686 11.58 29.57 17.30
C GLY A 686 11.18 30.62 18.32
N GLU A 687 9.89 30.97 18.41
CA GLU A 687 9.31 31.93 19.34
C GLU A 687 7.86 31.56 19.65
N GLU A 688 7.20 32.30 20.54
CA GLU A 688 5.79 32.07 20.86
C GLU A 688 4.89 32.21 19.62
N ILE A 689 3.96 31.27 19.48
CA ILE A 689 2.98 31.23 18.39
C ILE A 689 1.56 31.44 18.90
N SER A 690 0.64 31.70 17.99
CA SER A 690 -0.80 31.66 18.23
C SER A 690 -1.48 30.82 17.16
N PHE A 691 -2.38 29.94 17.60
CA PHE A 691 -3.25 29.15 16.73
C PHE A 691 -4.49 29.98 16.41
N ILE A 692 -4.57 30.46 15.18
CA ILE A 692 -5.60 31.42 14.75
C ILE A 692 -6.71 30.70 13.98
N GLY A 693 -6.35 29.61 13.29
CA GLY A 693 -7.26 28.89 12.39
C GLY A 693 -7.44 29.57 11.03
N PHE A 694 -8.23 28.92 10.17
CA PHE A 694 -8.62 29.42 8.85
C PHE A 694 -9.62 30.58 8.96
N PRO A 695 -9.62 31.53 8.02
CA PRO A 695 -10.55 32.66 8.05
C PRO A 695 -12.03 32.25 8.03
N THR A 696 -12.79 32.62 9.05
CA THR A 696 -14.20 32.23 9.24
C THR A 696 -15.03 33.33 9.93
N GLU A 697 -16.35 33.35 9.66
CA GLU A 697 -17.31 34.18 10.40
C GLU A 697 -17.84 33.51 11.68
N SER A 698 -17.65 32.20 11.86
CA SER A 698 -18.21 31.44 12.99
C SER A 698 -17.39 31.56 14.28
N GLY A 699 -16.16 32.06 14.19
CA GLY A 699 -15.31 32.39 15.34
C GLY A 699 -14.37 31.26 15.81
N ASN A 700 -14.39 30.09 15.15
CA ASN A 700 -13.42 29.02 15.36
C ASN A 700 -12.94 28.48 14.00
N GLY A 701 -11.79 28.99 13.55
CA GLY A 701 -11.21 28.63 12.26
C GLY A 701 -10.46 27.30 12.24
N SER A 702 -10.38 26.59 13.36
CA SER A 702 -9.68 25.29 13.42
C SER A 702 -10.69 24.15 13.31
N SER A 703 -10.27 23.00 12.77
CA SER A 703 -11.18 21.87 12.58
C SER A 703 -10.64 20.57 13.19
N ILE A 704 -11.57 19.70 13.53
CA ILE A 704 -11.35 18.33 13.97
C ILE A 704 -11.54 17.40 12.77
N ASP A 705 -10.51 16.64 12.46
CA ASP A 705 -10.54 15.56 11.46
C ASP A 705 -10.54 14.23 12.21
N ILE A 706 -11.50 13.36 11.89
CA ILE A 706 -11.48 11.99 12.39
C ILE A 706 -10.97 11.06 11.30
N GLY A 707 -10.25 10.01 11.70
CA GLY A 707 -9.94 8.91 10.79
C GLY A 707 -11.21 8.10 10.44
N ASN A 708 -11.01 6.93 9.85
CA ASN A 708 -12.12 6.00 9.63
C ASN A 708 -12.83 5.72 10.96
N SER A 709 -14.15 5.89 10.95
CA SER A 709 -15.02 5.69 12.11
C SER A 709 -16.06 4.61 11.83
N PHE A 710 -16.91 4.30 12.81
CA PHE A 710 -17.90 3.22 12.65
C PHE A 710 -19.30 3.67 13.02
N ALA A 711 -20.26 3.39 12.13
CA ALA A 711 -21.68 3.54 12.38
C ALA A 711 -22.34 2.17 12.53
N LEU A 712 -23.27 2.05 13.48
CA LEU A 712 -24.01 0.82 13.72
C LEU A 712 -25.45 0.95 13.21
N SER A 713 -26.00 -0.11 12.61
CA SER A 713 -27.39 -0.09 12.18
C SER A 713 -28.36 -0.07 13.37
N ALA A 714 -29.24 0.94 13.42
CA ALA A 714 -30.35 1.01 14.37
C ALA A 714 -31.36 -0.14 14.20
N ARG A 715 -31.29 -0.87 13.09
CA ARG A 715 -32.17 -1.98 12.74
C ARG A 715 -31.50 -3.35 12.85
N SER A 716 -30.24 -3.42 13.26
CA SER A 716 -29.52 -4.69 13.44
C SER A 716 -30.25 -5.58 14.46
N GLU A 717 -30.39 -6.86 14.14
CA GLU A 717 -30.88 -7.86 15.11
C GLU A 717 -29.83 -8.22 16.17
N ASN A 718 -28.58 -7.91 15.89
CA ASN A 718 -27.40 -8.30 16.66
C ASN A 718 -26.57 -7.07 17.06
N LEU A 719 -27.25 -5.96 17.36
CA LEU A 719 -26.61 -4.70 17.75
C LEU A 719 -25.59 -4.86 18.90
N GLU A 720 -25.87 -5.76 19.85
CA GLU A 720 -24.93 -6.10 20.94
C GLU A 720 -23.61 -6.66 20.42
N GLY A 721 -23.64 -7.59 19.46
CA GLY A 721 -22.42 -8.15 18.86
C GLY A 721 -21.70 -7.13 17.97
N ALA A 722 -22.45 -6.26 17.28
CA ALA A 722 -21.86 -5.17 16.51
C ALA A 722 -21.16 -4.15 17.43
N TRP A 723 -21.77 -3.83 18.57
CA TRP A 723 -21.17 -2.99 19.62
C TRP A 723 -19.94 -3.64 20.25
N GLU A 724 -19.99 -4.94 20.58
CA GLU A 724 -18.87 -5.71 21.13
C GLU A 724 -17.60 -5.61 20.26
N PHE A 725 -17.79 -5.57 18.94
CA PHE A 725 -16.69 -5.35 18.00
C PHE A 725 -16.17 -3.91 18.04
N VAL A 726 -17.02 -2.91 17.79
CA VAL A 726 -16.56 -1.51 17.62
C VAL A 726 -16.17 -0.83 18.93
N ARG A 727 -16.69 -1.26 20.09
CA ARG A 727 -16.35 -0.67 21.40
C ARG A 727 -14.86 -0.75 21.72
N TYR A 728 -14.16 -1.73 21.14
CA TYR A 728 -12.72 -1.90 21.28
C TYR A 728 -11.95 -0.63 20.94
N TYR A 729 -12.39 0.12 19.92
CA TYR A 729 -11.74 1.37 19.53
C TYR A 729 -11.86 2.49 20.56
N LEU A 730 -12.65 2.31 21.63
CA LEU A 730 -12.82 3.26 22.73
C LEU A 730 -12.20 2.77 24.04
N THR A 731 -11.70 1.54 24.12
CA THR A 731 -11.08 1.00 25.34
C THR A 731 -9.65 1.53 25.49
N ASP A 732 -9.14 1.55 26.72
CA ASP A 732 -7.77 1.96 27.00
C ASP A 732 -6.75 1.12 26.20
N GLU A 733 -7.03 -0.18 26.03
CA GLU A 733 -6.20 -1.10 25.24
C GLU A 733 -5.92 -0.60 23.81
N TYR A 734 -6.93 -0.08 23.10
CA TYR A 734 -6.71 0.50 21.77
C TYR A 734 -6.20 1.95 21.86
N GLN A 735 -6.72 2.75 22.78
CA GLN A 735 -6.38 4.16 22.90
C GLN A 735 -4.89 4.38 23.23
N GLU A 736 -4.27 3.46 23.97
CA GLU A 736 -2.83 3.46 24.24
C GLU A 736 -1.98 3.21 22.98
N THR A 737 -2.48 2.45 21.99
CA THR A 737 -1.77 2.14 20.74
C THR A 737 -1.95 3.20 19.66
N VAL A 738 -2.72 4.28 19.90
CA VAL A 738 -2.89 5.36 18.92
C VAL A 738 -1.57 6.16 18.83
N GLU A 739 -0.88 6.04 17.69
CA GLU A 739 0.37 6.76 17.40
C GLU A 739 0.17 7.86 16.34
N TYR A 740 -0.60 7.58 15.29
CA TYR A 740 -0.86 8.50 14.18
C TYR A 740 -2.17 9.29 14.36
N GLY A 741 -2.43 9.76 15.57
CA GLY A 741 -3.60 10.55 15.92
C GLY A 741 -3.71 10.85 17.42
N LEU A 742 -4.66 11.71 17.77
CA LEU A 742 -4.97 12.07 19.15
C LEU A 742 -6.02 11.10 19.73
N PRO A 743 -5.75 10.47 20.89
CA PRO A 743 -6.71 9.59 21.55
C PRO A 743 -8.00 10.33 21.94
N ILE A 744 -9.15 9.67 21.81
CA ILE A 744 -10.43 10.19 22.28
C ILE A 744 -10.61 10.03 23.79
N SER A 745 -9.86 9.12 24.44
CA SER A 745 -9.77 9.06 25.91
C SER A 745 -9.00 10.28 26.44
N SER A 746 -9.65 11.09 27.27
CA SER A 746 -9.09 12.34 27.82
C SER A 746 -7.87 12.07 28.70
N ASP A 747 -7.88 10.96 29.44
CA ASP A 747 -6.78 10.56 30.33
C ASP A 747 -5.56 10.13 29.50
N ILE A 748 -5.74 9.28 28.50
CA ILE A 748 -4.65 8.80 27.63
C ILE A 748 -4.11 9.94 26.76
N PHE A 749 -4.98 10.80 26.22
CA PHE A 749 -4.56 12.03 25.54
C PHE A 749 -3.66 12.89 26.44
N THR A 750 -4.07 13.10 27.69
CA THR A 750 -3.28 13.90 28.64
C THR A 750 -1.96 13.22 28.98
N GLN A 751 -1.95 11.89 29.17
CA GLN A 751 -0.73 11.12 29.40
C GLN A 751 0.26 11.27 28.24
N LYS A 752 -0.18 11.00 27.00
CA LYS A 752 0.67 11.12 25.81
C LYS A 752 1.15 12.56 25.60
N ALA A 753 0.34 13.57 25.92
CA ALA A 753 0.76 14.96 25.88
C ALA A 753 1.94 15.25 26.84
N GLN A 754 1.96 14.65 28.03
CA GLN A 754 3.06 14.83 28.99
C GLN A 754 4.36 14.14 28.57
N GLU A 755 4.33 13.20 27.62
CA GLU A 755 5.55 12.55 27.10
C GLU A 755 6.46 13.56 26.40
N ALA A 756 5.91 14.65 25.86
CA ALA A 756 6.65 15.74 25.22
C ALA A 756 7.55 16.53 26.19
N LEU A 757 7.41 16.35 27.51
CA LEU A 757 8.35 16.91 28.52
C LEU A 757 9.71 16.20 28.51
N ASN A 758 9.81 15.03 27.89
CA ASN A 758 11.00 14.19 27.91
C ASN A 758 11.52 13.97 26.50
N LYS A 759 12.82 13.64 26.40
CA LYS A 759 13.41 13.19 25.14
C LYS A 759 12.67 11.94 24.60
N PRO A 760 12.52 11.83 23.27
CA PRO A 760 11.96 10.62 22.69
C PRO A 760 12.90 9.45 22.94
N TYR A 761 12.39 8.23 22.77
CA TYR A 761 13.19 7.04 22.90
C TYR A 761 12.67 5.93 22.01
N TYR A 762 13.57 5.01 21.67
CA TYR A 762 13.22 3.72 21.10
C TYR A 762 13.72 2.61 22.04
N LEU A 763 13.22 1.39 21.85
CA LEU A 763 13.75 0.21 22.50
C LEU A 763 14.75 -0.45 21.55
N ASP A 764 15.97 -0.70 22.03
CA ASP A 764 16.96 -1.47 21.26
C ASP A 764 16.55 -2.95 21.12
N GLU A 765 17.30 -3.72 20.34
CA GLU A 765 17.06 -5.17 20.13
C GLU A 765 16.99 -5.99 21.42
N ASN A 766 17.50 -5.46 22.54
CA ASN A 766 17.48 -6.11 23.86
C ASN A 766 16.35 -5.57 24.77
N GLY A 767 15.51 -4.68 24.26
CA GLY A 767 14.42 -4.03 24.99
C GLY A 767 14.89 -2.90 25.93
N ASN A 768 16.12 -2.39 25.78
CA ASN A 768 16.59 -1.25 26.58
C ASN A 768 16.10 0.06 25.96
N LYS A 769 15.65 0.97 26.81
CA LYS A 769 15.30 2.34 26.41
C LYS A 769 16.56 3.13 26.02
N VAL A 770 16.61 3.61 24.79
CA VAL A 770 17.64 4.51 24.25
C VAL A 770 17.00 5.85 23.91
N GLU A 771 17.40 6.91 24.62
CA GLU A 771 16.92 8.27 24.35
C GLU A 771 17.75 8.90 23.22
N TYR A 772 17.08 9.64 22.34
CA TYR A 772 17.71 10.46 21.31
C TYR A 772 17.25 11.91 21.43
N SER A 773 17.91 12.82 20.72
CA SER A 773 17.51 14.22 20.68
C SER A 773 16.70 14.47 19.43
N GLU A 774 15.61 15.22 19.52
CA GLU A 774 14.93 15.72 18.32
C GLU A 774 15.80 16.82 17.69
N THR A 775 15.98 16.81 16.37
CA THR A 775 16.73 17.86 15.68
C THR A 775 15.90 18.54 14.60
N PHE A 776 16.19 19.82 14.38
CA PHE A 776 15.61 20.63 13.32
C PHE A 776 16.73 21.10 12.39
N TYR A 777 16.65 20.71 11.13
CA TYR A 777 17.63 21.11 10.12
C TYR A 777 17.35 22.54 9.65
N MET A 778 18.35 23.41 9.70
CA MET A 778 18.21 24.77 9.17
C MET A 778 19.58 25.33 8.78
N ASN A 779 19.66 25.97 7.60
CA ASN A 779 20.87 26.65 7.12
C ASN A 779 22.14 25.77 7.10
N GLY A 780 22.00 24.48 6.79
CA GLY A 780 23.13 23.54 6.74
C GLY A 780 23.52 22.91 8.07
N GLU A 781 22.80 23.18 9.17
CA GLU A 781 23.10 22.67 10.50
C GLU A 781 21.87 21.99 11.15
N ASN A 782 22.11 20.89 11.87
CA ASN A 782 21.10 20.27 12.75
C ASN A 782 21.09 20.96 14.11
N ILE A 783 19.95 21.55 14.45
CA ILE A 783 19.72 22.23 15.72
C ILE A 783 19.01 21.26 16.66
N GLU A 784 19.63 20.91 17.77
CA GLU A 784 18.98 20.13 18.83
C GLU A 784 17.79 20.92 19.41
N LEU A 785 16.61 20.30 19.40
CA LEU A 785 15.40 20.82 20.04
C LEU A 785 15.34 20.31 21.48
N GLU A 786 15.24 21.24 22.42
CA GLU A 786 14.92 20.87 23.80
C GLU A 786 13.48 20.31 23.86
N PRO A 787 13.18 19.37 24.77
CA PRO A 787 11.82 18.94 25.02
C PRO A 787 10.90 20.11 25.33
N MET A 788 9.61 19.95 25.03
CA MET A 788 8.62 21.00 25.26
C MET A 788 8.54 21.34 26.75
N THR A 789 8.30 22.62 27.03
CA THR A 789 8.00 23.06 28.40
C THR A 789 6.55 22.74 28.76
N GLN A 790 6.24 22.69 30.06
CA GLN A 790 4.86 22.54 30.53
C GLN A 790 3.94 23.63 29.97
N GLU A 791 4.42 24.87 29.86
CA GLU A 791 3.63 26.00 29.37
C GLU A 791 3.29 25.85 27.88
N GLN A 792 4.20 25.29 27.08
CA GLN A 792 3.94 24.94 25.67
C GLN A 792 2.95 23.79 25.55
N ILE A 793 3.09 22.74 26.38
CA ILE A 793 2.14 21.61 26.39
C ILE A 793 0.75 22.10 26.79
N ASP A 794 0.65 22.90 27.85
CA ASP A 794 -0.62 23.46 28.33
C ASP A 794 -1.29 24.33 27.25
N GLN A 795 -0.51 25.17 26.53
CA GLN A 795 -1.01 25.96 25.40
C GLN A 795 -1.59 25.08 24.28
N VAL A 796 -0.87 24.04 23.87
CA VAL A 796 -1.31 23.13 22.79
C VAL A 796 -2.53 22.32 23.23
N VAL A 797 -2.53 21.80 24.46
CA VAL A 797 -3.65 21.03 25.02
C VAL A 797 -4.91 21.89 25.18
N GLU A 798 -4.78 23.12 25.71
CA GLU A 798 -5.90 24.05 25.83
C GLU A 798 -6.46 24.41 24.45
N PHE A 799 -5.58 24.66 23.47
CA PHE A 799 -5.98 24.89 22.09
C PHE A 799 -6.76 23.69 21.52
N ILE A 800 -6.22 22.47 21.58
CA ILE A 800 -6.88 21.26 21.07
C ILE A 800 -8.27 21.08 21.71
N ARG A 801 -8.39 21.29 23.03
CA ARG A 801 -9.67 21.18 23.75
C ARG A 801 -10.67 22.28 23.39
N SER A 802 -10.20 23.41 22.84
CA SER A 802 -11.06 24.52 22.40
C SER A 802 -11.64 24.33 21.00
N VAL A 803 -11.05 23.47 20.18
CA VAL A 803 -11.53 23.20 18.82
C VAL A 803 -12.83 22.40 18.89
N ASN A 804 -13.88 22.86 18.20
CA ASN A 804 -15.21 22.24 18.24
C ASN A 804 -15.94 22.25 16.87
N THR A 805 -15.23 22.62 15.81
CA THR A 805 -15.71 22.54 14.42
C THR A 805 -15.11 21.29 13.79
N ARG A 806 -15.87 20.56 12.98
CA ARG A 806 -15.34 19.45 12.17
C ARG A 806 -14.94 19.92 10.78
N SER A 807 -14.04 19.21 10.10
CA SER A 807 -13.83 19.45 8.67
C SER A 807 -15.06 19.08 7.85
N TYR A 808 -15.13 19.66 6.67
CA TYR A 808 -16.18 19.44 5.70
C TYR A 808 -15.59 18.84 4.43
N TYR A 809 -16.19 17.79 3.91
CA TYR A 809 -15.89 17.32 2.56
C TYR A 809 -17.18 16.82 1.92
N ASN A 810 -17.44 17.29 0.71
CA ASN A 810 -18.49 16.75 -0.14
C ASN A 810 -18.06 16.98 -1.59
N GLN A 811 -17.77 15.89 -2.28
CA GLN A 811 -17.22 15.95 -3.63
C GLN A 811 -18.18 16.59 -4.64
N ASP A 812 -19.49 16.36 -4.54
CA ASP A 812 -20.47 16.99 -5.45
C ASP A 812 -20.49 18.51 -5.27
N ILE A 813 -20.39 18.98 -4.03
CA ILE A 813 -20.26 20.41 -3.74
C ILE A 813 -18.91 20.94 -4.25
N SER A 814 -17.80 20.22 -4.04
CA SER A 814 -16.49 20.60 -4.60
C SER A 814 -16.54 20.72 -6.13
N LYS A 815 -17.18 19.77 -6.82
CA LYS A 815 -17.36 19.81 -8.27
C LYS A 815 -18.23 20.99 -8.72
N ILE A 816 -19.30 21.31 -7.98
CA ILE A 816 -20.11 22.52 -8.25
C ILE A 816 -19.25 23.78 -8.14
N LEU A 817 -18.32 23.82 -7.19
CA LEU A 817 -17.40 24.95 -7.03
C LEU A 817 -16.44 25.04 -8.21
N GLU A 818 -15.71 23.96 -8.50
CA GLU A 818 -14.76 23.88 -9.62
C GLU A 818 -15.38 24.34 -10.95
N GLU A 819 -16.57 23.84 -11.27
CA GLU A 819 -17.27 24.17 -12.52
C GLU A 819 -17.70 25.65 -12.62
N GLU A 820 -17.94 26.33 -11.50
CA GLU A 820 -18.47 27.71 -11.50
C GLU A 820 -17.40 28.78 -11.27
N VAL A 821 -16.33 28.48 -10.53
CA VAL A 821 -15.26 29.45 -10.21
C VAL A 821 -14.41 29.82 -11.42
N GLU A 822 -14.28 28.93 -12.40
CA GLU A 822 -13.54 29.20 -13.65
C GLU A 822 -14.10 30.42 -14.40
N ALA A 823 -15.43 30.62 -14.38
CA ALA A 823 -16.07 31.77 -15.01
C ALA A 823 -15.70 33.10 -14.31
N TYR A 824 -15.38 33.07 -13.02
CA TYR A 824 -14.85 34.23 -12.31
C TYR A 824 -13.37 34.47 -12.66
N PHE A 825 -12.54 33.42 -12.58
CA PHE A 825 -11.11 33.50 -12.87
C PHE A 825 -10.78 33.96 -14.30
N THR A 826 -11.65 33.65 -15.27
CA THR A 826 -11.53 34.10 -16.67
C THR A 826 -12.20 35.46 -16.94
N GLY A 827 -12.77 36.11 -15.92
CA GLY A 827 -13.42 37.42 -16.02
C GLY A 827 -14.78 37.44 -16.72
N GLN A 828 -15.42 36.28 -16.90
CA GLN A 828 -16.73 36.16 -17.56
C GLN A 828 -17.90 36.58 -16.66
N LYS A 829 -17.77 36.35 -15.35
CA LYS A 829 -18.73 36.71 -14.30
C LYS A 829 -18.00 37.43 -13.16
N SER A 830 -18.71 38.24 -12.37
CA SER A 830 -18.19 38.75 -11.10
C SER A 830 -18.21 37.69 -10.00
N ALA A 831 -17.39 37.84 -8.95
CA ALA A 831 -17.37 36.93 -7.80
C ALA A 831 -18.77 36.74 -7.19
N LYS A 832 -19.52 37.84 -7.05
CA LYS A 832 -20.91 37.82 -6.58
C LYS A 832 -21.87 37.04 -7.48
N GLU A 833 -21.72 37.14 -8.80
CA GLU A 833 -22.55 36.36 -9.73
C GLU A 833 -22.22 34.87 -9.66
N VAL A 834 -20.93 34.51 -9.55
CA VAL A 834 -20.50 33.12 -9.36
C VAL A 834 -20.99 32.55 -8.04
N ALA A 835 -20.81 33.28 -6.93
CA ALA A 835 -21.32 32.93 -5.61
C ALA A 835 -22.84 32.65 -5.62
N GLN A 836 -23.63 33.44 -6.34
CA GLN A 836 -25.08 33.21 -6.50
C GLN A 836 -25.43 31.93 -7.27
N VAL A 837 -24.63 31.57 -8.29
CA VAL A 837 -24.83 30.33 -9.04
C VAL A 837 -24.46 29.12 -8.19
N ILE A 838 -23.31 29.17 -7.50
CA ILE A 838 -22.88 28.15 -6.54
C ILE A 838 -23.95 27.95 -5.46
N GLN A 839 -24.40 29.04 -4.82
CA GLN A 839 -25.47 29.03 -3.83
C GLN A 839 -26.71 28.30 -4.35
N SER A 840 -27.15 28.61 -5.58
CA SER A 840 -28.33 28.00 -6.17
C SER A 840 -28.14 26.51 -6.43
N ARG A 841 -27.00 26.10 -6.99
CA ARG A 841 -26.69 24.70 -7.32
C ARG A 841 -26.50 23.85 -6.07
N ALA A 842 -25.71 24.33 -5.11
CA ALA A 842 -25.49 23.66 -3.83
C ALA A 842 -26.79 23.52 -3.04
N GLN A 843 -27.63 24.57 -3.01
CA GLN A 843 -28.92 24.52 -2.33
C GLN A 843 -29.87 23.48 -2.93
N ILE A 844 -29.86 23.29 -4.26
CA ILE A 844 -30.62 22.21 -4.92
C ILE A 844 -30.08 20.85 -4.47
N TYR A 845 -28.77 20.63 -4.59
CA TYR A 845 -28.13 19.38 -4.20
C TYR A 845 -28.43 18.99 -2.75
N VAL A 846 -28.23 19.90 -1.80
CA VAL A 846 -28.48 19.65 -0.36
C VAL A 846 -29.96 19.36 -0.11
N SER A 847 -30.87 20.00 -0.86
CA SER A 847 -32.32 19.76 -0.72
C SER A 847 -32.75 18.39 -1.28
N GLU A 848 -32.08 17.89 -2.31
CA GLU A 848 -32.39 16.59 -2.93
C GLU A 848 -31.85 15.40 -2.13
N ASN A 849 -30.76 15.60 -1.38
CA ASN A 849 -30.07 14.54 -0.66
C ASN A 849 -30.50 14.36 0.81
N ARG A 850 -31.35 15.25 1.32
CA ARG A 850 -31.99 15.11 2.64
C ARG A 850 -33.21 14.20 2.58
#